data_AF-A0A212KD89-F1
#
_entry.id   AF-A0A212KD89-F1
#
_cell.length_a   1.000
_cell.length_b   1.000
_cell.length_c   1.000
_cell.angle_alpha   90.00
_cell.angle_beta   90.00
_cell.angle_gamma   90.00
#
_symmetry.space_group_name_H-M   'P 1'
#
loop_
_entity.id
_entity.type
_entity.pdbx_description
1 polymer ?
#
loop_
_entity_poly.entity_id
_entity_poly.type
_entity_poly.pdbx_seq_one_letter_code
_entity_poly.pdbx_strand_id
1 'polypeptide(L)'
;MRLHRTLPQGSSLEFTAFFMNRSLASRMLMLGLPLLALVLLIIFTATGSSIEAILDRAIARNAQLQSQAMSLALEQALEETRNQLLILAAGSMDQKDMANRLKFRAKAGGLRYRELAFEGLAPDNRYLLVNTGGDIINVPMRQALASPTGPFHSIASEHRTGHVSVAQPVEVTYSMVPVKGSNQNINLHVLRFSTPVHDAEGTFAGYLMLSLDLRELRDILSTYSGPNAPIAASGDEGRVRTLFFDRDGWMLFQSEVPDAGLAQRSLGTDAVRAGFIGDFGRPGFNTAFRPGPEHINYWNMVSDVQEGKSGQLPLSENSSLWSSSQMRVERVSYVPVTFSPVSQATIVLGGLAVLDTSFTTTRTGVQLMGIYVGAFVGGMLLLGLSLWWLARQTGRSLNAVTAELERCNAEGDDKNIDMPQLPRELERLKAGINTLLERLRFAAEARRLRAAEDDAQQQREPVEDLPHPEDLPVNSLIGTSPTMLALCDNVRKASQVMADVLVVGETGTGKELVSEAIHRLSARAAGPFITINCGALDENLLMDTLFGHVKGAFTEARAPRKGAFLTAQGGTLMLDEVGNAAPKVQQALLRALSTRRIRPLGSDEDVPFDTRIIAATNASLIDDSQKGTFREDLYYRLAVITINTPPLRDRKTDIPSLAVYFLSEALKAKARLKAEGGAQPAGGLAAMTAAMPQVSKGAMAKLMDYDWPGNVRELKNTLTRALTFCEGGILLAEDIQLGAATQAQSDAIPAGQSETAAAPAQESRKPQEDPCDQGFCATPTAEDPAPAEGLPARLVSPVAADIPVQAPVGEPAPQPQSEAPAQLDTLLRGKDSADKLNRRVMEVWPTIAASGSISRQEYQALAGKNISMRTAQYDLQLLVQLGLVRKDGRGPAQRYIVIGQGR
;
A
#
# COMPACT_ATOMS: atom_id res chain seq x y z
N MET A 1 -26.41 -33.86 -31.82
CA MET A 1 -26.12 -33.62 -33.27
C MET A 1 -25.24 -32.37 -33.42
N ARG A 2 -24.47 -32.28 -34.52
CA ARG A 2 -23.80 -31.08 -35.06
C ARG A 2 -23.37 -29.96 -34.08
N LEU A 3 -22.08 -29.91 -33.74
CA LEU A 3 -21.32 -28.64 -33.67
C LEU A 3 -19.79 -28.81 -33.79
N HIS A 4 -19.34 -29.74 -34.65
CA HIS A 4 -17.96 -29.76 -35.15
C HIS A 4 -17.81 -28.76 -36.31
N ARG A 5 -17.30 -27.56 -36.04
CA ARG A 5 -16.50 -26.70 -36.95
C ARG A 5 -16.25 -25.32 -36.31
N THR A 6 -15.01 -25.07 -35.87
CA THR A 6 -14.25 -23.79 -35.87
C THR A 6 -13.09 -23.85 -34.86
N LEU A 7 -12.19 -24.81 -35.03
CA LEU A 7 -10.83 -24.67 -34.49
C LEU A 7 -9.97 -24.06 -35.59
N PRO A 8 -9.35 -22.87 -35.40
CA PRO A 8 -8.37 -22.36 -36.35
C PRO A 8 -7.13 -23.27 -36.31
N GLN A 9 -6.66 -23.70 -37.48
CA GLN A 9 -5.38 -24.41 -37.60
C GLN A 9 -4.21 -23.41 -37.51
N GLY A 10 -4.08 -22.74 -36.37
CA GLY A 10 -2.85 -22.02 -36.02
C GLY A 10 -1.73 -23.04 -35.81
N SER A 11 -0.55 -22.79 -36.37
CA SER A 11 0.54 -23.75 -36.30
C SER A 11 1.12 -23.83 -34.88
N SER A 12 1.55 -25.02 -34.46
CA SER A 12 2.28 -25.20 -33.18
C SER A 12 3.62 -24.43 -33.15
N LEU A 13 4.12 -24.00 -34.31
CA LEU A 13 5.32 -23.19 -34.49
C LEU A 13 5.06 -21.70 -34.19
N GLU A 14 3.91 -21.14 -34.56
CA GLU A 14 3.57 -19.75 -34.21
C GLU A 14 3.33 -19.59 -32.71
N PHE A 15 2.66 -20.56 -32.07
CA PHE A 15 2.41 -20.53 -30.64
C PHE A 15 3.70 -20.63 -29.81
N THR A 16 4.68 -21.43 -30.27
CA THR A 16 6.01 -21.49 -29.64
C THR A 16 6.84 -20.24 -29.93
N ALA A 17 6.81 -19.69 -31.15
CA ALA A 17 7.47 -18.43 -31.48
C ALA A 17 6.97 -17.24 -30.63
N PHE A 18 5.66 -17.14 -30.37
CA PHE A 18 5.08 -16.10 -29.50
C PHE A 18 5.66 -16.12 -28.07
N PHE A 19 5.90 -17.32 -27.52
CA PHE A 19 6.56 -17.47 -26.21
C PHE A 19 8.08 -17.27 -26.27
N MET A 20 8.73 -17.60 -27.40
CA MET A 20 10.19 -17.52 -27.54
C MET A 20 10.75 -16.09 -27.60
N ASN A 21 9.94 -15.07 -27.92
CA ASN A 21 10.36 -13.67 -27.94
C ASN A 21 10.12 -12.88 -26.63
N ARG A 22 9.69 -13.53 -25.53
CA ARG A 22 9.51 -12.88 -24.21
C ARG A 22 10.51 -13.35 -23.17
N SER A 23 10.76 -12.52 -22.15
CA SER A 23 11.72 -12.83 -21.06
C SER A 23 11.34 -14.11 -20.30
N LEU A 24 12.34 -14.79 -19.72
CA LEU A 24 12.15 -16.08 -19.04
C LEU A 24 11.12 -15.96 -17.89
N ALA A 25 11.22 -14.89 -17.10
CA ALA A 25 10.22 -14.53 -16.08
C ALA A 25 8.81 -14.39 -16.68
N SER A 26 8.65 -13.70 -17.82
CA SER A 26 7.34 -13.57 -18.50
C SER A 26 6.78 -14.90 -18.99
N ARG A 27 7.63 -15.88 -19.36
CA ARG A 27 7.17 -17.24 -19.75
C ARG A 27 6.65 -18.00 -18.54
N MET A 28 7.39 -17.99 -17.43
CA MET A 28 6.93 -18.64 -16.18
C MET A 28 5.64 -17.99 -15.66
N LEU A 29 5.50 -16.67 -15.80
CA LEU A 29 4.27 -15.97 -15.42
C LEU A 29 3.07 -16.40 -16.31
N MET A 30 3.25 -16.47 -17.63
CA MET A 30 2.14 -16.78 -18.55
C MET A 30 1.77 -18.27 -18.65
N LEU A 31 2.66 -19.20 -18.26
CA LEU A 31 2.35 -20.63 -18.14
C LEU A 31 1.98 -21.04 -16.71
N GLY A 32 2.70 -20.55 -15.70
CA GLY A 32 2.48 -20.91 -14.30
C GLY A 32 1.18 -20.35 -13.71
N LEU A 33 0.79 -19.12 -14.07
CA LEU A 33 -0.45 -18.51 -13.56
C LEU A 33 -1.72 -19.27 -14.01
N PRO A 34 -1.97 -19.55 -15.30
CA PRO A 34 -3.14 -20.34 -15.70
C PRO A 34 -3.06 -21.80 -15.23
N LEU A 35 -1.86 -22.39 -15.12
CA LEU A 35 -1.71 -23.74 -14.55
C LEU A 35 -2.10 -23.76 -13.06
N LEU A 36 -1.64 -22.79 -12.27
CA LEU A 36 -2.02 -22.68 -10.86
C LEU A 36 -3.52 -22.38 -10.70
N ALA A 37 -4.08 -21.51 -11.53
CA ALA A 37 -5.53 -21.22 -11.54
C ALA A 37 -6.35 -22.46 -11.91
N LEU A 38 -5.88 -23.28 -12.86
CA LEU A 38 -6.49 -24.57 -13.22
C LEU A 38 -6.41 -25.56 -12.04
N VAL A 39 -5.25 -25.69 -11.40
CA VAL A 39 -5.06 -26.58 -10.23
C VAL A 39 -5.94 -26.14 -9.06
N LEU A 40 -6.00 -24.84 -8.76
CA LEU A 40 -6.90 -24.30 -7.75
C LEU A 40 -8.36 -24.59 -8.10
N LEU A 41 -8.78 -24.38 -9.36
CA LEU A 41 -10.14 -24.68 -9.82
C LEU A 41 -10.48 -26.17 -9.68
N ILE A 42 -9.55 -27.07 -9.99
CA ILE A 42 -9.72 -28.54 -9.85
C ILE A 42 -9.82 -28.95 -8.37
N ILE A 43 -8.90 -28.49 -7.51
CA ILE A 43 -8.93 -28.75 -6.06
C ILE A 43 -10.29 -28.33 -5.48
N PHE A 44 -10.79 -27.19 -5.94
CA PHE A 44 -11.95 -26.51 -5.42
C PHE A 44 -13.28 -27.11 -5.92
N THR A 45 -13.39 -27.50 -7.19
CA THR A 45 -14.58 -28.24 -7.67
C THR A 45 -14.62 -29.64 -7.06
N ALA A 46 -13.47 -30.29 -6.87
CA ALA A 46 -13.39 -31.56 -6.14
C ALA A 46 -13.78 -31.38 -4.67
N THR A 47 -13.28 -30.33 -3.99
CA THR A 47 -13.60 -30.07 -2.57
C THR A 47 -15.08 -29.69 -2.38
N GLY A 48 -15.64 -28.84 -3.24
CA GLY A 48 -17.05 -28.46 -3.19
C GLY A 48 -17.97 -29.66 -3.38
N SER A 49 -17.78 -30.44 -4.45
CA SER A 49 -18.58 -31.65 -4.70
C SER A 49 -18.37 -32.74 -3.65
N SER A 50 -17.17 -32.87 -3.06
CA SER A 50 -16.95 -33.73 -1.89
C SER A 50 -17.75 -33.28 -0.67
N ILE A 51 -17.82 -31.98 -0.39
CA ILE A 51 -18.54 -31.44 0.78
C ILE A 51 -20.05 -31.50 0.58
N GLU A 52 -20.56 -31.21 -0.62
CA GLU A 52 -21.96 -31.44 -0.98
C GLU A 52 -22.32 -32.92 -0.78
N ALA A 53 -21.53 -33.84 -1.33
CA ALA A 53 -21.74 -35.29 -1.16
C ALA A 53 -21.53 -35.81 0.27
N ILE A 54 -20.89 -35.07 1.17
CA ILE A 54 -20.81 -35.37 2.61
C ILE A 54 -22.03 -34.81 3.34
N LEU A 55 -22.43 -33.58 3.02
CA LEU A 55 -23.58 -32.89 3.60
C LEU A 55 -24.88 -33.63 3.27
N ASP A 56 -25.07 -34.05 2.01
CA ASP A 56 -26.22 -34.86 1.60
C ASP A 56 -26.30 -36.19 2.37
N ARG A 57 -25.16 -36.90 2.52
CA ARG A 57 -25.10 -38.13 3.32
C ARG A 57 -25.38 -37.89 4.80
N ALA A 58 -24.96 -36.74 5.34
CA ALA A 58 -25.25 -36.36 6.72
C ALA A 58 -26.73 -36.02 6.94
N ILE A 59 -27.34 -35.19 6.07
CA ILE A 59 -28.77 -34.84 6.16
C ILE A 59 -29.63 -36.09 5.91
N ALA A 60 -29.32 -36.91 4.91
CA ALA A 60 -30.02 -38.17 4.64
C ALA A 60 -29.98 -39.12 5.84
N ARG A 61 -28.81 -39.29 6.48
CA ARG A 61 -28.66 -40.11 7.69
C ARG A 61 -29.46 -39.52 8.87
N ASN A 62 -29.43 -38.21 9.07
CA ASN A 62 -30.16 -37.55 10.15
C ASN A 62 -31.68 -37.68 9.98
N ALA A 63 -32.19 -37.52 8.76
CA ALA A 63 -33.62 -37.72 8.45
C ALA A 63 -34.07 -39.18 8.68
N GLN A 64 -33.21 -40.16 8.38
CA GLN A 64 -33.48 -41.57 8.67
C GLN A 64 -33.43 -41.88 10.17
N LEU A 65 -32.49 -41.29 10.92
CA LEU A 65 -32.43 -41.41 12.39
C LEU A 65 -33.65 -40.75 13.05
N GLN A 66 -34.10 -39.61 12.52
CA GLN A 66 -35.30 -38.90 12.98
C GLN A 66 -36.58 -39.71 12.71
N SER A 67 -36.72 -40.34 11.53
CA SER A 67 -37.87 -41.23 11.26
C SER A 67 -37.85 -42.47 12.15
N GLN A 68 -36.70 -43.11 12.34
CA GLN A 68 -36.55 -44.25 13.27
C GLN A 68 -36.90 -43.86 14.71
N ALA A 69 -36.47 -42.68 15.18
CA ALA A 69 -36.83 -42.16 16.50
C ALA A 69 -38.32 -41.84 16.64
N MET A 70 -38.96 -41.28 15.59
CA MET A 70 -40.41 -41.09 15.54
C MET A 70 -41.15 -42.43 15.64
N SER A 71 -40.73 -43.45 14.87
CA SER A 71 -41.37 -44.77 14.91
C SER A 71 -41.24 -45.40 16.29
N LEU A 72 -40.04 -45.45 16.85
CA LEU A 72 -39.79 -45.98 18.20
C LEU A 72 -40.63 -45.28 19.29
N ALA A 73 -40.84 -43.96 19.17
CA ALA A 73 -41.70 -43.21 20.10
C ALA A 73 -43.19 -43.59 19.96
N LEU A 74 -43.68 -43.87 18.75
CA LEU A 74 -45.02 -44.44 18.55
C LEU A 74 -45.09 -45.87 19.09
N GLU A 75 -44.12 -46.73 18.78
CA GLU A 75 -44.05 -48.12 19.25
C GLU A 75 -44.08 -48.19 20.79
N GLN A 76 -43.32 -47.33 21.48
CA GLN A 76 -43.40 -47.17 22.94
C GLN A 76 -44.80 -46.74 23.43
N ALA A 77 -45.49 -45.85 22.72
CA ALA A 77 -46.86 -45.45 23.08
C ALA A 77 -47.89 -46.58 22.88
N LEU A 78 -47.69 -47.43 21.87
CA LEU A 78 -48.49 -48.64 21.61
C LEU A 78 -48.20 -49.74 22.65
N GLU A 79 -46.94 -50.00 22.97
CA GLU A 79 -46.53 -50.95 24.01
C GLU A 79 -47.03 -50.52 25.39
N GLU A 80 -46.92 -49.24 25.74
CA GLU A 80 -47.47 -48.73 27.00
C GLU A 80 -49.00 -48.90 27.05
N THR A 81 -49.69 -48.71 25.92
CA THR A 81 -51.15 -48.96 25.85
C THR A 81 -51.49 -50.45 26.04
N ARG A 82 -50.73 -51.36 25.42
CA ARG A 82 -50.82 -52.81 25.65
C ARG A 82 -50.60 -53.15 27.13
N ASN A 83 -49.57 -52.60 27.74
CA ASN A 83 -49.23 -52.84 29.15
C ASN A 83 -50.35 -52.33 30.07
N GLN A 84 -50.87 -51.12 29.85
CA GLN A 84 -51.94 -50.56 30.67
C GLN A 84 -53.29 -51.28 30.47
N LEU A 85 -53.59 -51.80 29.28
CA LEU A 85 -54.73 -52.70 29.06
C LEU A 85 -54.59 -53.99 29.87
N LEU A 86 -53.43 -54.63 29.86
CA LEU A 86 -53.18 -55.86 30.64
C LEU A 86 -53.28 -55.60 32.16
N ILE A 87 -52.77 -54.47 32.66
CA ILE A 87 -52.92 -54.07 34.07
C ILE A 87 -54.40 -53.79 34.41
N LEU A 88 -55.20 -53.28 33.47
CA LEU A 88 -56.64 -53.11 33.66
C LEU A 88 -57.37 -54.48 33.67
N ALA A 89 -57.04 -55.38 32.75
CA ALA A 89 -57.57 -56.74 32.66
C ALA A 89 -57.29 -57.60 33.91
N ALA A 90 -56.13 -57.41 34.55
CA ALA A 90 -55.72 -58.13 35.76
C ALA A 90 -56.41 -57.65 37.06
N GLY A 91 -57.59 -57.05 36.99
CA GLY A 91 -58.34 -56.59 38.17
C GLY A 91 -59.85 -56.66 37.97
N SER A 92 -60.62 -56.10 38.91
CA SER A 92 -62.09 -56.12 38.86
C SER A 92 -62.63 -55.58 37.52
N MET A 93 -63.52 -56.37 36.91
CA MET A 93 -64.33 -55.98 35.75
C MET A 93 -65.65 -55.29 36.16
N ASP A 94 -65.95 -55.10 37.45
CA ASP A 94 -67.11 -54.30 37.84
C ASP A 94 -67.03 -52.89 37.25
N GLN A 95 -68.17 -52.38 36.76
CA GLN A 95 -68.24 -51.11 36.06
C GLN A 95 -67.77 -49.92 36.91
N LYS A 96 -68.08 -49.91 38.22
CA LYS A 96 -67.74 -48.81 39.13
C LYS A 96 -66.27 -48.88 39.51
N ASP A 97 -65.75 -50.08 39.80
CA ASP A 97 -64.32 -50.30 40.02
C ASP A 97 -63.50 -49.88 38.80
N MET A 98 -63.92 -50.32 37.60
CA MET A 98 -63.26 -49.97 36.34
C MET A 98 -63.33 -48.46 36.08
N ALA A 99 -64.47 -47.80 36.33
CA ALA A 99 -64.59 -46.36 36.21
C ALA A 99 -63.70 -45.60 37.21
N ASN A 100 -63.55 -46.08 38.44
CA ASN A 100 -62.64 -45.51 39.44
C ASN A 100 -61.16 -45.68 39.03
N ARG A 101 -60.78 -46.87 38.57
CA ARG A 101 -59.43 -47.19 38.06
C ARG A 101 -59.09 -46.32 36.83
N LEU A 102 -60.03 -46.18 35.89
CA LEU A 102 -59.87 -45.32 34.71
C LEU A 102 -59.82 -43.84 35.08
N LYS A 103 -60.61 -43.38 36.06
CA LYS A 103 -60.60 -41.98 36.54
C LYS A 103 -59.29 -41.62 37.23
N PHE A 104 -58.67 -42.55 37.98
CA PHE A 104 -57.31 -42.37 38.50
C PHE A 104 -56.30 -42.17 37.37
N ARG A 105 -56.37 -43.00 36.32
CA ARG A 105 -55.49 -42.90 35.15
C ARG A 105 -55.70 -41.60 34.34
N ALA A 106 -56.94 -41.18 34.14
CA ALA A 106 -57.28 -39.96 33.40
C ALA A 106 -56.78 -38.67 34.09
N LYS A 107 -56.54 -38.69 35.42
CA LYS A 107 -55.86 -37.59 36.12
C LYS A 107 -54.37 -37.45 35.75
N ALA A 108 -53.71 -38.54 35.35
CA ALA A 108 -52.28 -38.55 35.03
C ALA A 108 -52.00 -38.52 33.52
N GLY A 109 -52.75 -39.30 32.73
CA GLY A 109 -52.64 -39.39 31.27
C GLY A 109 -53.62 -38.52 30.49
N GLY A 110 -54.38 -37.62 31.16
CA GLY A 110 -55.30 -36.69 30.52
C GLY A 110 -56.33 -37.36 29.60
N LEU A 111 -56.24 -37.09 28.30
CA LEU A 111 -57.12 -37.63 27.26
C LEU A 111 -56.58 -38.86 26.53
N ARG A 112 -55.35 -39.33 26.81
CA ARG A 112 -54.67 -40.41 26.07
C ARG A 112 -55.53 -41.66 25.85
N TYR A 113 -56.25 -42.09 26.87
CA TYR A 113 -57.23 -43.17 26.77
C TYR A 113 -58.65 -42.59 26.75
N ARG A 114 -59.36 -42.75 25.63
CA ARG A 114 -60.66 -42.11 25.37
C ARG A 114 -61.86 -42.99 25.62
N GLU A 115 -61.71 -44.27 25.37
CA GLU A 115 -62.76 -45.27 25.44
C GLU A 115 -62.21 -46.54 26.11
N LEU A 116 -63.03 -47.14 26.95
CA LEU A 116 -62.79 -48.46 27.53
C LEU A 116 -64.13 -49.19 27.50
N ALA A 117 -64.16 -50.37 26.88
CA ALA A 117 -65.35 -51.20 26.80
C ALA A 117 -65.08 -52.60 27.36
N PHE A 118 -66.06 -53.15 28.07
CA PHE A 118 -66.04 -54.56 28.45
C PHE A 118 -67.24 -55.28 27.82
N GLU A 119 -66.97 -56.39 27.17
CA GLU A 119 -67.96 -57.28 26.57
C GLU A 119 -67.90 -58.65 27.23
N GLY A 120 -68.67 -58.82 28.30
CA GLY A 120 -68.88 -60.10 28.96
C GLY A 120 -69.77 -61.05 28.14
N LEU A 121 -69.73 -62.34 28.52
CA LEU A 121 -70.53 -63.40 27.90
C LEU A 121 -72.05 -63.14 27.95
N ALA A 122 -72.54 -62.51 29.01
CA ALA A 122 -73.95 -62.13 29.17
C ALA A 122 -74.21 -60.72 28.60
N PRO A 123 -75.34 -60.47 27.90
CA PRO A 123 -75.69 -59.13 27.40
C PRO A 123 -75.73 -58.03 28.46
N ASP A 124 -76.12 -58.37 29.69
CA ASP A 124 -76.19 -57.44 30.82
C ASP A 124 -74.82 -57.11 31.43
N ASN A 125 -73.80 -57.95 31.18
CA ASN A 125 -72.43 -57.75 31.63
C ASN A 125 -71.59 -56.98 30.57
N ARG A 126 -72.13 -55.84 30.13
CA ARG A 126 -71.56 -55.01 29.06
C ARG A 126 -71.61 -53.54 29.45
N TYR A 127 -70.50 -52.83 29.25
CA TYR A 127 -70.45 -51.39 29.46
C TYR A 127 -69.42 -50.69 28.58
N LEU A 128 -69.66 -49.40 28.33
CA LEU A 128 -68.76 -48.49 27.65
C LEU A 128 -68.49 -47.27 28.55
N LEU A 129 -67.22 -47.04 28.87
CA LEU A 129 -66.73 -45.88 29.60
C LEU A 129 -65.97 -44.96 28.65
N VAL A 130 -66.33 -43.67 28.62
CA VAL A 130 -65.69 -42.66 27.77
C VAL A 130 -65.10 -41.54 28.62
N ASN A 131 -63.84 -41.20 28.37
CA ASN A 131 -63.09 -40.13 29.03
C ASN A 131 -63.26 -38.81 28.28
N THR A 132 -63.85 -37.82 28.94
CA THR A 132 -64.14 -36.49 28.38
C THR A 132 -63.26 -35.37 28.97
N GLY A 133 -62.09 -35.73 29.52
CA GLY A 133 -61.12 -34.79 30.07
C GLY A 133 -60.97 -34.92 31.59
N GLY A 134 -60.72 -36.14 32.07
CA GLY A 134 -60.64 -36.45 33.50
C GLY A 134 -61.96 -36.88 34.14
N ASP A 135 -63.09 -36.61 33.47
CA ASP A 135 -64.39 -37.20 33.80
C ASP A 135 -64.67 -38.43 32.92
N ILE A 136 -64.97 -39.54 33.59
CA ILE A 136 -65.33 -40.82 32.99
C ILE A 136 -66.86 -40.94 32.98
N ILE A 137 -67.42 -41.16 31.79
CA ILE A 137 -68.86 -41.21 31.55
C ILE A 137 -69.24 -42.63 31.12
N ASN A 138 -70.22 -43.22 31.81
CA ASN A 138 -70.88 -44.44 31.34
C ASN A 138 -71.81 -44.09 30.17
N VAL A 139 -71.53 -44.61 28.98
CA VAL A 139 -72.39 -44.43 27.80
C VAL A 139 -73.52 -45.46 27.86
N PRO A 140 -74.79 -45.04 27.86
CA PRO A 140 -75.94 -45.95 27.82
C PRO A 140 -75.83 -46.97 26.68
N MET A 141 -75.96 -48.27 26.98
CA MET A 141 -75.70 -49.34 26.00
C MET A 141 -76.54 -49.23 24.71
N ARG A 142 -77.73 -48.64 24.75
CA ARG A 142 -78.52 -48.33 23.54
C ARG A 142 -77.77 -47.41 22.56
N GLN A 143 -77.02 -46.43 23.07
CA GLN A 143 -76.23 -45.49 22.26
C GLN A 143 -74.89 -46.12 21.83
N ALA A 144 -74.29 -46.93 22.71
CA ALA A 144 -73.05 -47.64 22.41
C ALA A 144 -73.22 -48.66 21.27
N LEU A 145 -74.30 -49.45 21.30
CA LEU A 145 -74.62 -50.44 20.26
C LEU A 145 -75.13 -49.80 18.96
N ALA A 146 -75.78 -48.63 19.04
CA ALA A 146 -76.29 -47.91 17.86
C ALA A 146 -75.19 -47.25 17.01
N SER A 147 -73.94 -47.16 17.51
CA SER A 147 -72.82 -46.64 16.73
C SER A 147 -72.21 -47.76 15.87
N PRO A 148 -72.22 -47.68 14.52
CA PRO A 148 -71.74 -48.78 13.67
C PRO A 148 -70.24 -49.08 13.81
N THR A 149 -69.44 -48.09 14.17
CA THR A 149 -68.01 -48.24 14.49
C THR A 149 -67.75 -48.36 16.00
N GLY A 150 -68.77 -48.69 16.80
CA GLY A 150 -68.62 -49.02 18.22
C GLY A 150 -67.82 -50.32 18.46
N PRO A 151 -67.26 -50.53 19.67
CA PRO A 151 -66.38 -51.66 19.97
C PRO A 151 -67.08 -53.02 19.86
N PHE A 152 -68.38 -53.08 20.18
CA PHE A 152 -69.18 -54.30 20.25
C PHE A 152 -69.54 -54.93 18.87
N HIS A 153 -69.06 -54.36 17.76
CA HIS A 153 -69.30 -54.88 16.40
C HIS A 153 -68.08 -55.58 15.78
N SER A 154 -66.91 -55.47 16.40
CA SER A 154 -65.64 -56.01 15.87
C SER A 154 -64.81 -56.65 16.99
N ILE A 155 -65.21 -57.86 17.40
CA ILE A 155 -64.62 -58.60 18.52
C ILE A 155 -63.44 -59.44 18.02
N ALA A 156 -62.36 -59.52 18.79
CA ALA A 156 -61.25 -60.44 18.51
C ALA A 156 -61.67 -61.91 18.65
N SER A 157 -61.11 -62.80 17.82
CA SER A 157 -61.39 -64.24 17.86
C SER A 157 -60.44 -65.04 18.77
N GLU A 158 -59.37 -64.41 19.27
CA GLU A 158 -58.31 -65.07 20.01
C GLU A 158 -58.55 -65.01 21.53
N HIS A 159 -58.67 -66.19 22.15
CA HIS A 159 -59.05 -66.36 23.55
C HIS A 159 -57.86 -66.72 24.46
N ARG A 160 -56.61 -66.46 24.03
CA ARG A 160 -55.40 -66.78 24.81
C ARG A 160 -55.12 -65.70 25.86
N THR A 161 -55.00 -66.08 27.12
CA THR A 161 -54.69 -65.17 28.23
C THR A 161 -53.43 -64.36 27.95
N GLY A 162 -53.50 -63.03 28.11
CA GLY A 162 -52.37 -62.12 27.85
C GLY A 162 -52.11 -61.80 26.38
N HIS A 163 -52.83 -62.39 25.42
CA HIS A 163 -52.82 -61.93 24.04
C HIS A 163 -53.46 -60.53 23.95
N VAL A 164 -52.82 -59.61 23.22
CA VAL A 164 -53.40 -58.30 22.89
C VAL A 164 -53.42 -58.13 21.39
N SER A 165 -54.62 -57.98 20.84
CA SER A 165 -54.84 -57.61 19.43
C SER A 165 -55.01 -56.11 19.30
N VAL A 166 -54.60 -55.57 18.15
CA VAL A 166 -54.76 -54.15 17.79
C VAL A 166 -55.66 -54.07 16.57
N ALA A 167 -56.77 -53.35 16.70
CA ALA A 167 -57.68 -53.09 15.59
C ALA A 167 -57.09 -52.04 14.63
N GLN A 168 -57.72 -51.87 13.47
CA GLN A 168 -57.41 -50.74 12.60
C GLN A 168 -57.89 -49.42 13.24
N PRO A 169 -57.23 -48.28 12.95
CA PRO A 169 -57.70 -46.94 13.32
C PRO A 169 -59.15 -46.70 12.89
N VAL A 170 -59.98 -46.17 13.79
CA VAL A 170 -61.40 -45.87 13.53
C VAL A 170 -61.84 -44.52 14.07
N GLU A 171 -62.75 -43.89 13.35
CA GLU A 171 -63.57 -42.77 13.78
C GLU A 171 -64.91 -43.32 14.32
N VAL A 172 -65.28 -42.94 15.54
CA VAL A 172 -66.53 -43.37 16.18
C VAL A 172 -67.26 -42.17 16.77
N THR A 173 -68.57 -42.12 16.54
CA THR A 173 -69.45 -41.07 17.07
C THR A 173 -70.51 -41.71 17.95
N TYR A 174 -70.58 -41.27 19.21
CA TYR A 174 -71.66 -41.63 20.13
C TYR A 174 -72.65 -40.47 20.22
N SER A 175 -73.84 -40.66 19.69
CA SER A 175 -74.87 -39.62 19.61
C SER A 175 -75.72 -39.51 20.87
N MET A 176 -76.04 -38.27 21.27
CA MET A 176 -76.93 -37.94 22.39
C MET A 176 -76.49 -38.47 23.77
N VAL A 177 -75.19 -38.64 24.01
CA VAL A 177 -74.67 -39.12 25.31
C VAL A 177 -74.99 -38.11 26.42
N PRO A 178 -75.54 -38.53 27.58
CA PRO A 178 -75.85 -37.63 28.69
C PRO A 178 -74.58 -37.19 29.43
N VAL A 179 -74.03 -36.05 29.04
CA VAL A 179 -72.84 -35.41 29.61
C VAL A 179 -73.26 -34.25 30.53
N LYS A 180 -73.05 -34.40 31.85
CA LYS A 180 -73.29 -33.36 32.87
C LYS A 180 -74.68 -32.69 32.78
N GLY A 181 -75.71 -33.47 32.46
CA GLY A 181 -77.10 -33.00 32.32
C GLY A 181 -77.49 -32.48 30.93
N SER A 182 -76.59 -32.57 29.94
CA SER A 182 -76.83 -32.20 28.55
C SER A 182 -76.57 -33.39 27.61
N ASN A 183 -77.38 -33.57 26.56
CA ASN A 183 -77.13 -34.59 25.56
C ASN A 183 -76.13 -34.07 24.53
N GLN A 184 -74.98 -34.73 24.40
CA GLN A 184 -73.87 -34.32 23.52
C GLN A 184 -73.50 -35.45 22.56
N ASN A 185 -73.00 -35.10 21.37
CA ASN A 185 -72.37 -36.07 20.48
C ASN A 185 -70.87 -36.12 20.81
N ILE A 186 -70.35 -37.32 21.07
CA ILE A 186 -68.94 -37.53 21.38
C ILE A 186 -68.26 -38.19 20.19
N ASN A 187 -67.43 -37.43 19.48
CA ASN A 187 -66.65 -37.90 18.34
C ASN A 187 -65.23 -38.27 18.82
N LEU A 188 -64.79 -39.48 18.50
CA LEU A 188 -63.48 -40.03 18.88
C LEU A 188 -62.74 -40.54 17.63
N HIS A 189 -61.44 -40.31 17.57
CA HIS A 189 -60.53 -40.96 16.62
C HIS A 189 -59.61 -41.87 17.43
N VAL A 190 -59.74 -43.19 17.30
CA VAL A 190 -59.10 -44.13 18.22
C VAL A 190 -58.44 -45.33 17.55
N LEU A 191 -57.39 -45.82 18.22
CA LEU A 191 -56.81 -47.14 17.98
C LEU A 191 -57.22 -48.08 19.12
N ARG A 192 -57.97 -49.14 18.81
CA ARG A 192 -58.45 -50.09 19.83
C ARG A 192 -57.46 -51.22 20.07
N PHE A 193 -57.17 -51.47 21.33
CA PHE A 193 -56.46 -52.65 21.81
C PHE A 193 -57.47 -53.54 22.53
N SER A 194 -57.44 -54.86 22.31
CA SER A 194 -58.34 -55.79 23.03
C SER A 194 -57.62 -57.04 23.52
N THR A 195 -58.00 -57.50 24.71
CA THR A 195 -57.49 -58.70 25.38
C THR A 195 -58.65 -59.56 25.87
N PRO A 196 -58.57 -60.89 25.78
CA PRO A 196 -59.47 -61.75 26.54
C PRO A 196 -59.21 -61.57 28.03
N VAL A 197 -60.28 -61.54 28.82
CA VAL A 197 -60.26 -61.54 30.28
C VAL A 197 -60.70 -62.92 30.76
N HIS A 198 -60.03 -63.40 31.80
CA HIS A 198 -60.38 -64.64 32.49
C HIS A 198 -60.74 -64.33 33.94
N ASP A 199 -61.59 -65.15 34.55
CA ASP A 199 -61.86 -65.08 35.98
C ASP A 199 -60.73 -65.69 36.82
N ALA A 200 -60.91 -65.72 38.14
CA ALA A 200 -59.93 -66.28 39.08
C ALA A 200 -59.75 -67.81 38.97
N GLU A 201 -60.64 -68.51 38.26
CA GLU A 201 -60.58 -69.94 37.99
C GLU A 201 -59.95 -70.24 36.61
N GLY A 202 -59.66 -69.19 35.83
CA GLY A 202 -59.07 -69.26 34.49
C GLY A 202 -60.11 -69.37 33.36
N THR A 203 -61.40 -69.36 33.67
CA THR A 203 -62.47 -69.43 32.68
C THR A 203 -62.57 -68.11 31.93
N PHE A 204 -62.75 -68.17 30.61
CA PHE A 204 -62.91 -66.97 29.78
C PHE A 204 -64.20 -66.22 30.15
N ALA A 205 -64.08 -64.94 30.54
CA ALA A 205 -65.18 -64.14 31.08
C ALA A 205 -65.71 -63.08 30.09
N GLY A 206 -64.92 -62.71 29.08
CA GLY A 206 -65.26 -61.67 28.10
C GLY A 206 -64.03 -60.97 27.51
N TYR A 207 -64.25 -59.95 26.69
CA TYR A 207 -63.19 -59.11 26.13
C TYR A 207 -63.15 -57.74 26.81
N LEU A 208 -61.96 -57.30 27.21
CA LEU A 208 -61.69 -55.92 27.62
C LEU A 208 -61.00 -55.18 26.47
N MET A 209 -61.50 -53.99 26.15
CA MET A 209 -60.98 -53.11 25.11
C MET A 209 -60.54 -51.78 25.72
N LEU A 210 -59.38 -51.27 25.31
CA LEU A 210 -58.86 -49.95 25.66
C LEU A 210 -58.49 -49.19 24.38
N SER A 211 -58.97 -47.96 24.25
CA SER A 211 -58.87 -47.17 23.03
C SER A 211 -58.00 -45.92 23.23
N LEU A 212 -56.85 -45.91 22.55
CA LEU A 212 -55.88 -44.81 22.51
C LEU A 212 -56.39 -43.70 21.59
N ASP A 213 -56.35 -42.43 22.01
CA ASP A 213 -56.63 -41.29 21.13
C ASP A 213 -55.53 -41.19 20.06
N LEU A 214 -55.93 -41.19 18.79
CA LEU A 214 -54.98 -41.04 17.68
C LEU A 214 -54.30 -39.67 17.65
N ARG A 215 -54.83 -38.68 18.38
CA ARG A 215 -54.13 -37.40 18.61
C ARG A 215 -52.88 -37.56 19.47
N GLU A 216 -52.78 -38.56 20.34
CA GLU A 216 -51.52 -38.86 21.07
C GLU A 216 -50.42 -39.21 20.06
N LEU A 217 -50.73 -40.07 19.07
CA LEU A 217 -49.79 -40.46 18.02
C LEU A 217 -49.44 -39.26 17.12
N ARG A 218 -50.43 -38.44 16.75
CA ARG A 218 -50.20 -37.17 16.03
C ARG A 218 -49.28 -36.22 16.80
N ASP A 219 -49.48 -36.08 18.10
CA ASP A 219 -48.77 -35.11 18.94
C ASP A 219 -47.33 -35.56 19.25
N ILE A 220 -47.08 -36.88 19.31
CA ILE A 220 -45.74 -37.45 19.22
C ILE A 220 -45.07 -37.04 17.90
N LEU A 221 -45.69 -37.28 16.74
CA LEU A 221 -45.09 -36.88 15.46
C LEU A 221 -44.87 -35.36 15.36
N SER A 222 -45.80 -34.56 15.87
CA SER A 222 -45.73 -33.09 15.93
C SER A 222 -44.57 -32.61 16.80
N THR A 223 -44.26 -33.32 17.89
CA THR A 223 -43.10 -33.03 18.76
C THR A 223 -41.77 -33.22 18.02
N TYR A 224 -41.64 -34.30 17.24
CA TYR A 224 -40.44 -34.57 16.42
C TYR A 224 -40.39 -33.79 15.09
N SER A 225 -41.51 -33.17 14.67
CA SER A 225 -41.61 -32.25 13.52
C SER A 225 -41.42 -30.76 13.90
N GLY A 226 -41.54 -30.42 15.19
CA GLY A 226 -41.55 -29.05 15.68
C GLY A 226 -40.16 -28.40 15.77
N PRO A 227 -40.10 -27.07 16.04
CA PRO A 227 -38.84 -26.35 16.22
C PRO A 227 -38.02 -26.83 17.42
N ASN A 228 -38.68 -27.46 18.40
CA ASN A 228 -38.07 -28.04 19.61
C ASN A 228 -37.74 -29.54 19.46
N ALA A 229 -37.71 -30.07 18.24
CA ALA A 229 -37.41 -31.48 18.00
C ALA A 229 -36.00 -31.87 18.51
N PRO A 230 -35.78 -33.10 19.02
CA PRO A 230 -34.46 -33.54 19.52
C PRO A 230 -33.32 -33.47 18.48
N ILE A 231 -33.67 -33.49 17.19
CA ILE A 231 -32.77 -33.23 16.06
C ILE A 231 -33.29 -31.97 15.37
N ALA A 232 -32.95 -30.80 15.91
CA ALA A 232 -33.40 -29.52 15.37
C ALA A 232 -32.63 -29.15 14.09
N ALA A 233 -33.33 -29.16 12.94
CA ALA A 233 -32.83 -28.56 11.70
C ALA A 233 -32.79 -27.02 11.87
N SER A 234 -31.65 -26.39 11.55
CA SER A 234 -31.41 -25.00 11.96
C SER A 234 -32.26 -23.97 11.21
N GLY A 235 -33.17 -23.34 11.96
CA GLY A 235 -33.90 -22.14 11.56
C GLY A 235 -35.42 -22.32 11.51
N ASP A 236 -36.10 -21.18 11.42
CA ASP A 236 -37.50 -21.01 11.76
C ASP A 236 -38.53 -21.82 10.93
N GLU A 237 -39.68 -22.05 11.58
CA GLU A 237 -40.96 -22.68 11.20
C GLU A 237 -40.96 -23.95 10.30
N GLY A 238 -41.53 -25.03 10.84
CA GLY A 238 -42.38 -25.98 10.11
C GLY A 238 -41.75 -26.84 9.00
N ARG A 239 -40.43 -27.08 9.03
CA ARG A 239 -39.68 -27.63 7.88
C ARG A 239 -39.75 -29.14 7.66
N VAL A 240 -40.26 -29.92 8.63
CA VAL A 240 -40.40 -31.37 8.52
C VAL A 240 -41.84 -31.74 8.82
N ARG A 241 -42.56 -32.31 7.85
CA ARG A 241 -43.92 -32.85 8.06
C ARG A 241 -43.88 -34.36 7.97
N THR A 242 -44.60 -35.04 8.85
CA THR A 242 -44.65 -36.50 8.89
C THR A 242 -46.08 -36.96 8.65
N LEU A 243 -46.25 -37.92 7.77
CA LEU A 243 -47.52 -38.59 7.46
C LEU A 243 -47.52 -39.97 8.12
N PHE A 244 -48.58 -40.32 8.86
CA PHE A 244 -48.89 -41.70 9.22
C PHE A 244 -49.88 -42.30 8.20
N PHE A 245 -49.53 -43.46 7.65
CA PHE A 245 -50.39 -44.22 6.75
C PHE A 245 -50.56 -45.67 7.23
N ASP A 246 -51.72 -46.28 6.98
CA ASP A 246 -52.00 -47.66 7.34
C ASP A 246 -51.41 -48.69 6.35
N ARG A 247 -51.49 -49.96 6.71
CA ARG A 247 -51.00 -51.08 5.88
C ARG A 247 -51.63 -51.13 4.47
N ASP A 248 -52.85 -50.63 4.28
CA ASP A 248 -53.57 -50.65 3.00
C ASP A 248 -53.30 -49.41 2.13
N GLY A 249 -52.45 -48.50 2.63
CA GLY A 249 -51.98 -47.29 1.96
C GLY A 249 -52.85 -46.05 2.21
N TRP A 250 -53.79 -46.05 3.15
CA TRP A 250 -54.52 -44.83 3.52
C TRP A 250 -53.66 -43.92 4.39
N MET A 251 -53.48 -42.67 3.95
CA MET A 251 -53.08 -41.56 4.80
C MET A 251 -54.15 -41.31 5.86
N LEU A 252 -53.80 -41.32 7.14
CA LEU A 252 -54.76 -41.13 8.24
C LEU A 252 -54.61 -39.80 8.95
N PHE A 253 -53.37 -39.37 9.22
CA PHE A 253 -53.07 -38.08 9.83
C PHE A 253 -51.65 -37.61 9.53
N GLN A 254 -51.47 -36.29 9.50
CA GLN A 254 -50.18 -35.61 9.40
C GLN A 254 -49.72 -35.05 10.77
N SER A 255 -48.43 -34.77 10.93
CA SER A 255 -47.92 -33.95 12.02
C SER A 255 -48.27 -32.46 11.81
N GLU A 256 -48.54 -31.79 12.93
CA GLU A 256 -49.03 -30.42 12.98
C GLU A 256 -48.00 -29.49 13.62
N VAL A 257 -48.16 -28.18 13.46
CA VAL A 257 -47.31 -27.18 14.11
C VAL A 257 -47.62 -27.16 15.62
N PRO A 258 -46.64 -27.32 16.53
CA PRO A 258 -46.88 -27.26 17.97
C PRO A 258 -47.23 -25.84 18.43
N ASP A 259 -48.52 -25.60 18.64
CA ASP A 259 -49.05 -24.36 19.21
C ASP A 259 -50.09 -24.63 20.31
N ALA A 260 -50.56 -23.58 20.97
CA ALA A 260 -51.51 -23.67 22.09
C ALA A 260 -52.88 -24.28 21.72
N GLY A 261 -53.20 -24.41 20.42
CA GLY A 261 -54.42 -25.04 19.92
C GLY A 261 -54.27 -26.52 19.55
N LEU A 262 -53.04 -27.06 19.47
CA LEU A 262 -52.76 -28.41 18.92
C LEU A 262 -53.66 -29.50 19.52
N ALA A 263 -53.76 -29.58 20.85
CA ALA A 263 -54.57 -30.61 21.54
C ALA A 263 -56.07 -30.58 21.18
N GLN A 264 -56.59 -29.45 20.67
CA GLN A 264 -57.98 -29.29 20.25
C GLN A 264 -58.19 -29.44 18.73
N ARG A 265 -57.12 -29.41 17.91
CA ARG A 265 -57.23 -29.69 16.48
C ARG A 265 -57.72 -31.12 16.23
N SER A 266 -58.49 -31.30 15.16
CA SER A 266 -58.85 -32.63 14.63
C SER A 266 -57.62 -33.33 14.05
N LEU A 267 -57.80 -34.58 13.61
CA LEU A 267 -56.89 -35.17 12.63
C LEU A 267 -57.19 -34.57 11.24
N GLY A 268 -56.18 -34.60 10.37
CA GLY A 268 -56.27 -34.08 9.01
C GLY A 268 -55.13 -34.60 8.14
N THR A 269 -55.34 -34.56 6.83
CA THR A 269 -54.38 -35.00 5.79
C THR A 269 -54.13 -33.92 4.74
N ASP A 270 -54.70 -32.72 4.94
CA ASP A 270 -54.84 -31.66 3.93
C ASP A 270 -53.54 -31.19 3.27
N ALA A 271 -52.46 -31.11 4.04
CA ALA A 271 -51.18 -30.62 3.53
C ALA A 271 -50.34 -31.75 2.91
N VAL A 272 -50.48 -32.99 3.40
CA VAL A 272 -49.73 -34.15 2.88
C VAL A 272 -50.41 -34.84 1.68
N ARG A 273 -51.72 -34.62 1.46
CA ARG A 273 -52.44 -35.06 0.25
C ARG A 273 -52.33 -34.05 -0.91
N ALA A 274 -51.78 -32.87 -0.69
CA ALA A 274 -51.77 -31.79 -1.67
C ALA A 274 -50.91 -32.15 -2.91
N GLY A 275 -51.58 -32.38 -4.05
CA GLY A 275 -50.97 -32.82 -5.30
C GLY A 275 -51.27 -34.28 -5.69
N PHE A 276 -51.87 -35.05 -4.78
CA PHE A 276 -52.33 -36.41 -5.08
C PHE A 276 -53.74 -36.42 -5.68
N ILE A 277 -53.98 -37.45 -6.49
CA ILE A 277 -55.30 -37.89 -6.95
C ILE A 277 -55.55 -39.25 -6.26
N GLY A 278 -56.80 -39.57 -5.92
CA GLY A 278 -57.11 -40.79 -5.16
C GLY A 278 -58.46 -40.73 -4.44
N ASP A 279 -58.73 -41.78 -3.66
CA ASP A 279 -59.97 -41.96 -2.90
C ASP A 279 -59.95 -41.17 -1.59
N PHE A 280 -61.10 -40.62 -1.17
CA PHE A 280 -61.26 -39.92 0.10
C PHE A 280 -62.36 -40.55 0.96
N GLY A 281 -62.07 -40.72 2.25
CA GLY A 281 -62.92 -41.42 3.21
C GLY A 281 -62.74 -42.93 3.15
N ARG A 282 -62.13 -43.51 4.19
CA ARG A 282 -62.16 -44.95 4.43
C ARG A 282 -63.46 -45.30 5.16
N PRO A 283 -64.11 -46.45 4.90
CA PRO A 283 -65.24 -46.89 5.71
C PRO A 283 -64.88 -46.96 7.20
N GLY A 284 -65.50 -46.10 8.01
CA GLY A 284 -65.19 -45.94 9.43
C GLY A 284 -64.02 -45.00 9.77
N PHE A 285 -63.51 -44.22 8.82
CA PHE A 285 -62.52 -43.16 9.06
C PHE A 285 -62.61 -42.09 7.95
N ASN A 286 -63.41 -41.04 8.16
CA ASN A 286 -63.83 -40.14 7.09
C ASN A 286 -62.73 -39.19 6.61
N THR A 287 -61.72 -38.90 7.44
CA THR A 287 -60.60 -38.00 7.13
C THR A 287 -59.44 -38.67 6.39
N ALA A 288 -59.52 -39.99 6.15
CA ALA A 288 -58.50 -40.76 5.47
C ALA A 288 -58.47 -40.46 3.95
N PHE A 289 -57.28 -40.57 3.35
CA PHE A 289 -57.07 -40.38 1.91
C PHE A 289 -56.13 -41.45 1.34
N ARG A 290 -56.43 -42.01 0.16
CA ARG A 290 -55.64 -43.07 -0.46
C ARG A 290 -55.24 -42.69 -1.89
N PRO A 291 -53.95 -42.42 -2.15
CA PRO A 291 -53.43 -42.18 -3.49
C PRO A 291 -53.88 -43.21 -4.53
N GLY A 292 -54.17 -42.76 -5.74
CA GLY A 292 -54.40 -43.62 -6.89
C GLY A 292 -53.16 -44.46 -7.25
N PRO A 293 -53.32 -45.54 -8.02
CA PRO A 293 -52.22 -46.45 -8.41
C PRO A 293 -51.15 -45.77 -9.29
N GLU A 294 -51.45 -44.62 -9.90
CA GLU A 294 -50.51 -43.82 -10.68
C GLU A 294 -49.35 -43.22 -9.85
N HIS A 295 -49.51 -43.12 -8.53
CA HIS A 295 -48.48 -42.59 -7.61
C HIS A 295 -47.44 -43.67 -7.25
N ILE A 296 -46.76 -44.22 -8.26
CA ILE A 296 -45.91 -45.43 -8.15
C ILE A 296 -44.94 -45.37 -6.97
N ASN A 297 -44.22 -44.26 -6.74
CA ASN A 297 -43.23 -44.20 -5.66
C ASN A 297 -43.88 -44.18 -4.25
N TYR A 298 -45.15 -43.78 -4.11
CA TYR A 298 -45.91 -43.93 -2.88
C TYR A 298 -46.24 -45.41 -2.64
N TRP A 299 -46.68 -46.12 -3.67
CA TRP A 299 -46.98 -47.54 -3.58
C TRP A 299 -45.74 -48.42 -3.36
N ASN A 300 -44.58 -48.03 -3.91
CA ASN A 300 -43.29 -48.65 -3.58
C ASN A 300 -42.94 -48.47 -2.09
N MET A 301 -43.10 -47.25 -1.54
CA MET A 301 -42.91 -46.97 -0.11
C MET A 301 -43.86 -47.79 0.77
N VAL A 302 -45.14 -47.91 0.40
CA VAL A 302 -46.12 -48.73 1.11
C VAL A 302 -45.71 -50.21 1.07
N SER A 303 -45.25 -50.72 -0.08
CA SER A 303 -44.78 -52.10 -0.23
C SER A 303 -43.55 -52.40 0.63
N ASP A 304 -42.54 -51.52 0.63
CA ASP A 304 -41.36 -51.69 1.48
C ASP A 304 -41.73 -51.66 2.98
N VAL A 305 -42.65 -50.78 3.38
CA VAL A 305 -43.17 -50.75 4.76
C VAL A 305 -43.96 -52.02 5.11
N GLN A 306 -44.77 -52.57 4.20
CA GLN A 306 -45.46 -53.86 4.41
C GLN A 306 -44.48 -55.02 4.62
N GLU A 307 -43.29 -54.96 4.01
CA GLU A 307 -42.18 -55.91 4.22
C GLU A 307 -41.29 -55.58 5.43
N GLY A 308 -41.62 -54.54 6.20
CA GLY A 308 -40.87 -54.13 7.40
C GLY A 308 -39.57 -53.37 7.12
N LYS A 309 -39.39 -52.79 5.92
CA LYS A 309 -38.19 -52.06 5.53
C LYS A 309 -38.33 -50.55 5.75
N SER A 310 -37.26 -49.92 6.23
CA SER A 310 -37.08 -48.46 6.22
C SER A 310 -36.20 -48.03 5.05
N GLY A 311 -36.48 -46.88 4.43
CA GLY A 311 -35.71 -46.39 3.29
C GLY A 311 -35.93 -44.91 2.99
N GLN A 312 -35.51 -44.48 1.80
CA GLN A 312 -35.71 -43.14 1.26
C GLN A 312 -36.13 -43.21 -0.20
N LEU A 313 -37.04 -42.33 -0.62
CA LEU A 313 -37.47 -42.31 -2.02
C LEU A 313 -36.47 -41.55 -2.91
N PRO A 314 -36.10 -42.09 -4.08
CA PRO A 314 -35.25 -41.39 -5.03
C PRO A 314 -36.03 -40.23 -5.68
N LEU A 315 -35.72 -39.00 -5.26
CA LEU A 315 -36.30 -37.81 -5.87
C LEU A 315 -35.54 -37.43 -7.14
N SER A 316 -36.14 -37.72 -8.29
CA SER A 316 -35.74 -37.18 -9.59
C SER A 316 -36.10 -35.70 -9.70
N GLU A 317 -35.24 -34.91 -10.34
CA GLU A 317 -35.39 -33.45 -10.55
C GLU A 317 -36.75 -33.05 -11.17
N ASN A 318 -37.38 -33.96 -11.91
CA ASN A 318 -38.65 -33.72 -12.61
C ASN A 318 -39.88 -34.39 -11.98
N SER A 319 -39.76 -35.08 -10.83
CA SER A 319 -40.89 -35.87 -10.28
C SER A 319 -40.84 -36.08 -8.76
N SER A 320 -40.98 -35.01 -7.97
CA SER A 320 -41.24 -35.11 -6.53
C SER A 320 -42.75 -35.28 -6.27
N LEU A 321 -43.18 -36.45 -5.76
CA LEU A 321 -44.62 -36.75 -5.54
C LEU A 321 -45.35 -35.70 -4.68
N TRP A 322 -44.65 -35.11 -3.71
CA TRP A 322 -45.18 -34.08 -2.80
C TRP A 322 -44.77 -32.65 -3.19
N SER A 323 -44.17 -32.42 -4.38
CA SER A 323 -43.88 -31.04 -4.82
C SER A 323 -45.10 -30.41 -5.48
N SER A 324 -45.82 -29.59 -4.73
CA SER A 324 -46.80 -28.64 -5.25
C SER A 324 -46.21 -27.24 -5.38
N SER A 325 -46.99 -26.27 -5.87
CA SER A 325 -46.63 -24.85 -5.82
C SER A 325 -46.60 -24.27 -4.40
N GLN A 326 -47.19 -24.97 -3.42
CA GLN A 326 -47.32 -24.52 -2.02
C GLN A 326 -46.35 -25.24 -1.06
N MET A 327 -45.91 -26.44 -1.40
CA MET A 327 -44.98 -27.25 -0.61
C MET A 327 -44.01 -27.95 -1.54
N ARG A 328 -42.70 -27.71 -1.38
CA ARG A 328 -41.64 -28.43 -2.08
C ARG A 328 -40.90 -29.32 -1.08
N VAL A 329 -40.80 -30.61 -1.39
CA VAL A 329 -40.15 -31.62 -0.56
C VAL A 329 -38.79 -31.97 -1.19
N GLU A 330 -37.70 -31.77 -0.44
CA GLU A 330 -36.31 -32.00 -0.87
C GLU A 330 -35.84 -33.44 -0.52
N ARG A 331 -36.51 -34.14 0.40
CA ARG A 331 -36.31 -35.58 0.69
C ARG A 331 -37.54 -36.26 1.31
N VAL A 332 -37.75 -37.55 1.05
CA VAL A 332 -38.75 -38.39 1.73
C VAL A 332 -38.06 -39.60 2.37
N SER A 333 -38.16 -39.73 3.69
CA SER A 333 -37.69 -40.91 4.44
C SER A 333 -38.87 -41.69 5.00
N TYR A 334 -38.83 -43.02 4.94
CA TYR A 334 -39.92 -43.87 5.44
C TYR A 334 -39.44 -45.00 6.34
N VAL A 335 -40.33 -45.44 7.22
CA VAL A 335 -40.06 -46.46 8.24
C VAL A 335 -41.39 -47.14 8.63
N PRO A 336 -41.44 -48.46 8.85
CA PRO A 336 -42.63 -49.12 9.38
C PRO A 336 -42.87 -48.69 10.84
N VAL A 337 -44.14 -48.72 11.25
CA VAL A 337 -44.54 -48.66 12.67
C VAL A 337 -45.09 -50.03 13.03
N THR A 338 -44.43 -50.70 13.95
CA THR A 338 -44.75 -52.07 14.32
C THR A 338 -45.45 -52.18 15.67
N PHE A 339 -45.96 -53.37 15.96
CA PHE A 339 -46.48 -53.74 17.26
C PHE A 339 -46.12 -55.18 17.57
N SER A 340 -45.63 -55.43 18.78
CA SER A 340 -45.28 -56.78 19.27
C SER A 340 -46.31 -57.23 20.30
N PRO A 341 -47.22 -58.17 19.97
CA PRO A 341 -48.02 -58.85 20.99
C PRO A 341 -47.11 -59.69 21.89
N VAL A 342 -47.45 -59.84 23.17
CA VAL A 342 -46.58 -60.44 24.21
C VAL A 342 -46.12 -61.89 23.90
N SER A 343 -46.75 -62.57 22.94
CA SER A 343 -46.38 -63.95 22.55
C SER A 343 -46.64 -64.26 21.07
N GLN A 344 -46.49 -63.28 20.17
CA GLN A 344 -46.60 -63.47 18.71
C GLN A 344 -45.52 -62.69 17.95
N ALA A 345 -45.37 -62.97 16.66
CA ALA A 345 -44.50 -62.19 15.79
C ALA A 345 -44.95 -60.73 15.70
N THR A 346 -43.99 -59.83 15.62
CA THR A 346 -44.19 -58.39 15.41
C THR A 346 -44.97 -58.13 14.12
N ILE A 347 -46.06 -57.36 14.21
CA ILE A 347 -46.91 -56.97 13.08
C ILE A 347 -46.65 -55.53 12.65
N VAL A 348 -46.69 -55.26 11.35
CA VAL A 348 -46.68 -53.88 10.82
C VAL A 348 -48.11 -53.34 10.87
N LEU A 349 -48.34 -52.26 11.61
CA LEU A 349 -49.64 -51.57 11.66
C LEU A 349 -49.80 -50.57 10.51
N GLY A 350 -48.68 -49.96 10.09
CA GLY A 350 -48.62 -48.92 9.09
C GLY A 350 -47.19 -48.40 8.92
N GLY A 351 -47.03 -47.21 8.36
CA GLY A 351 -45.73 -46.55 8.20
C GLY A 351 -45.77 -45.06 8.46
N LEU A 352 -44.57 -44.51 8.66
CA LEU A 352 -44.32 -43.08 8.64
C LEU A 352 -43.65 -42.69 7.32
N ALA A 353 -44.08 -41.58 6.74
CA ALA A 353 -43.38 -40.87 5.68
C ALA A 353 -42.98 -39.48 6.18
N VAL A 354 -41.69 -39.27 6.42
CA VAL A 354 -41.10 -38.00 6.85
C VAL A 354 -40.71 -37.19 5.61
N LEU A 355 -41.41 -36.08 5.40
CA LEU A 355 -41.28 -35.14 4.30
C LEU A 355 -40.37 -33.98 4.75
N ASP A 356 -39.13 -33.98 4.27
CA ASP A 356 -38.18 -32.90 4.51
C ASP A 356 -38.40 -31.77 3.50
N THR A 357 -38.79 -30.59 3.97
CA THR A 357 -38.93 -29.36 3.18
C THR A 357 -37.84 -28.34 3.51
N SER A 358 -36.80 -28.74 4.25
CA SER A 358 -35.70 -27.85 4.58
C SER A 358 -34.83 -27.62 3.33
N PHE A 359 -34.95 -26.43 2.74
CA PHE A 359 -34.10 -25.94 1.63
C PHE A 359 -32.67 -25.62 2.11
N THR A 360 -32.09 -26.51 2.92
CA THR A 360 -30.74 -26.41 3.45
C THR A 360 -29.72 -26.78 2.41
N THR A 361 -29.94 -27.86 1.64
CA THR A 361 -28.95 -28.37 0.68
C THR A 361 -28.67 -27.31 -0.39
N THR A 362 -29.73 -26.76 -0.96
CA THR A 362 -29.64 -25.71 -2.00
C THR A 362 -29.15 -24.35 -1.48
N ARG A 363 -29.60 -23.87 -0.30
CA ARG A 363 -29.10 -22.58 0.25
C ARG A 363 -27.68 -22.67 0.78
N THR A 364 -27.34 -23.72 1.53
CA THR A 364 -25.99 -23.94 2.07
C THR A 364 -25.00 -24.25 0.96
N GLY A 365 -25.39 -25.02 -0.06
CA GLY A 365 -24.61 -25.22 -1.28
C GLY A 365 -24.29 -23.90 -2.00
N VAL A 366 -25.30 -23.05 -2.27
CA VAL A 366 -25.08 -21.72 -2.88
C VAL A 366 -24.23 -20.80 -1.99
N GLN A 367 -24.38 -20.85 -0.66
CA GLN A 367 -23.54 -20.07 0.25
C GLN A 367 -22.09 -20.56 0.29
N LEU A 368 -21.83 -21.87 0.38
CA LEU A 368 -20.48 -22.41 0.28
C LEU A 368 -19.89 -22.11 -1.10
N MET A 369 -20.62 -22.33 -2.20
CA MET A 369 -20.18 -21.99 -3.55
C MET A 369 -19.84 -20.49 -3.67
N GLY A 370 -20.61 -19.61 -3.02
CA GLY A 370 -20.32 -18.17 -2.95
C GLY A 370 -19.06 -17.83 -2.16
N ILE A 371 -18.88 -18.42 -0.98
CA ILE A 371 -17.66 -18.29 -0.14
C ILE A 371 -16.44 -18.80 -0.90
N TYR A 372 -16.58 -19.97 -1.55
CA TYR A 372 -15.57 -20.55 -2.42
C TYR A 372 -15.25 -19.60 -3.57
N VAL A 373 -16.21 -19.18 -4.41
CA VAL A 373 -15.95 -18.26 -5.53
C VAL A 373 -15.28 -16.97 -5.06
N GLY A 374 -15.68 -16.44 -3.90
CA GLY A 374 -14.98 -15.32 -3.25
C GLY A 374 -13.52 -15.63 -2.90
N ALA A 375 -13.23 -16.79 -2.32
CA ALA A 375 -11.88 -17.24 -1.98
C ALA A 375 -11.00 -17.53 -3.22
N PHE A 376 -11.56 -18.09 -4.30
CA PHE A 376 -10.84 -18.30 -5.56
C PHE A 376 -10.50 -16.98 -6.25
N VAL A 377 -11.47 -16.06 -6.35
CA VAL A 377 -11.24 -14.71 -6.92
C VAL A 377 -10.26 -13.92 -6.03
N GLY A 378 -10.38 -14.00 -4.70
CA GLY A 378 -9.43 -13.42 -3.76
C GLY A 378 -8.02 -13.99 -3.91
N GLY A 379 -7.90 -15.31 -4.07
CA GLY A 379 -6.63 -16.00 -4.34
C GLY A 379 -6.00 -15.56 -5.66
N MET A 380 -6.78 -15.49 -6.75
CA MET A 380 -6.31 -14.95 -8.03
C MET A 380 -5.87 -13.49 -7.94
N LEU A 381 -6.60 -12.65 -7.20
CA LEU A 381 -6.25 -11.24 -6.99
C LEU A 381 -4.96 -11.09 -6.17
N LEU A 382 -4.80 -11.84 -5.07
CA LEU A 382 -3.58 -11.84 -4.26
C LEU A 382 -2.37 -12.37 -5.03
N LEU A 383 -2.56 -13.45 -5.81
CA LEU A 383 -1.53 -14.00 -6.69
C LEU A 383 -1.12 -12.98 -7.77
N GLY A 384 -2.09 -12.35 -8.43
CA GLY A 384 -1.85 -11.32 -9.44
C GLY A 384 -1.18 -10.06 -8.87
N LEU A 385 -1.54 -9.65 -7.65
CA LEU A 385 -0.96 -8.50 -6.96
C LEU A 385 0.46 -8.80 -6.44
N SER A 386 0.70 -10.02 -5.95
CA SER A 386 2.03 -10.55 -5.62
C SER A 386 2.94 -10.57 -6.86
N LEU A 387 2.48 -11.10 -7.99
CA LEU A 387 3.24 -11.14 -9.24
C LEU A 387 3.42 -9.76 -9.88
N TRP A 388 2.47 -8.85 -9.73
CA TRP A 388 2.63 -7.43 -10.10
C TRP A 388 3.69 -6.74 -9.22
N TRP A 389 3.68 -6.98 -7.92
CA TRP A 389 4.67 -6.45 -6.98
C TRP A 389 6.07 -6.98 -7.30
N LEU A 390 6.21 -8.28 -7.54
CA LEU A 390 7.45 -8.93 -7.95
C LEU A 390 7.96 -8.37 -9.29
N ALA A 391 7.10 -8.28 -10.31
CA ALA A 391 7.45 -7.71 -11.61
C ALA A 391 7.83 -6.22 -11.50
N ARG A 392 7.18 -5.45 -10.61
CA ARG A 392 7.52 -4.06 -10.30
C ARG A 392 8.83 -3.93 -9.53
N GLN A 393 9.18 -4.90 -8.69
CA GLN A 393 10.46 -4.96 -7.98
C GLN A 393 11.59 -5.28 -8.96
N THR A 394 11.49 -6.37 -9.73
CA THR A 394 12.47 -6.73 -10.77
C THR A 394 12.61 -5.63 -11.83
N GLY A 395 11.50 -5.03 -12.26
CA GLY A 395 11.51 -3.91 -13.21
C GLY A 395 12.17 -2.65 -12.65
N ARG A 396 12.02 -2.34 -11.36
CA ARG A 396 12.78 -1.25 -10.71
C ARG A 396 14.28 -1.53 -10.69
N SER A 397 14.68 -2.75 -10.31
CA SER A 397 16.10 -3.14 -10.34
C SER A 397 16.69 -3.10 -11.75
N LEU A 398 15.94 -3.56 -12.76
CA LEU A 398 16.39 -3.52 -14.15
C LEU A 398 16.50 -2.08 -14.67
N ASN A 399 15.50 -1.23 -14.40
CA ASN A 399 15.50 0.17 -14.82
C ASN A 399 16.59 0.99 -14.12
N ALA A 400 16.92 0.68 -12.86
CA ALA A 400 18.06 1.30 -12.17
C ALA A 400 19.39 0.91 -12.85
N VAL A 401 19.55 -0.38 -13.21
CA VAL A 401 20.74 -0.84 -13.96
C VAL A 401 20.84 -0.16 -15.32
N THR A 402 19.76 -0.04 -16.09
CA THR A 402 19.83 0.64 -17.40
C THR A 402 20.02 2.14 -17.26
N ALA A 403 19.43 2.80 -16.26
CA ALA A 403 19.62 4.24 -16.05
C ALA A 403 21.07 4.58 -15.69
N GLU A 404 21.73 3.77 -14.84
CA GLU A 404 23.15 3.99 -14.52
C GLU A 404 24.05 3.65 -15.72
N LEU A 405 23.66 2.69 -16.56
CA LEU A 405 24.43 2.33 -17.77
C LEU A 405 24.27 3.38 -18.90
N GLU A 406 23.07 3.95 -19.06
CA GLU A 406 22.83 5.14 -19.89
C GLU A 406 23.61 6.35 -19.35
N ARG A 407 23.70 6.50 -18.03
CA ARG A 407 24.48 7.55 -17.37
C ARG A 407 25.98 7.41 -17.62
N CYS A 408 26.59 6.25 -17.36
CA CYS A 408 28.02 6.04 -17.65
C CYS A 408 28.34 6.27 -19.14
N ASN A 409 27.45 5.84 -20.05
CA ASN A 409 27.60 6.11 -21.49
C ASN A 409 27.48 7.60 -21.85
N ALA A 410 26.67 8.38 -21.12
CA ALA A 410 26.46 9.81 -21.37
C ALA A 410 27.54 10.70 -20.71
N GLU A 411 28.04 10.31 -19.54
CA GLU A 411 29.14 10.98 -18.83
C GLU A 411 30.53 10.55 -19.37
N GLY A 412 30.59 9.50 -20.19
CA GLY A 412 31.84 8.96 -20.75
C GLY A 412 32.71 8.24 -19.72
N ASP A 413 32.11 7.79 -18.61
CA ASP A 413 32.82 7.40 -17.41
C ASP A 413 33.03 5.87 -17.33
N ASP A 414 34.21 5.42 -17.75
CA ASP A 414 34.66 4.01 -17.84
C ASP A 414 34.79 3.29 -16.46
N LYS A 415 34.13 3.75 -15.40
CA LYS A 415 34.22 3.19 -14.03
C LYS A 415 33.45 1.86 -13.88
N ASN A 416 33.79 1.09 -12.85
CA ASN A 416 33.00 -0.10 -12.49
C ASN A 416 31.63 0.37 -11.97
N ILE A 417 30.56 -0.16 -12.55
CA ILE A 417 29.20 0.16 -12.13
C ILE A 417 29.02 -0.36 -10.70
N ASP A 418 28.89 0.52 -9.71
CA ASP A 418 28.65 0.11 -8.33
C ASP A 418 27.27 0.54 -7.80
N MET A 419 26.43 -0.48 -7.64
CA MET A 419 25.10 -0.43 -7.06
C MET A 419 25.00 -1.42 -5.90
N PRO A 420 24.15 -1.14 -4.89
CA PRO A 420 23.88 -2.03 -3.77
C PRO A 420 23.33 -3.40 -4.22
N GLN A 421 23.37 -4.38 -3.31
CA GLN A 421 23.09 -5.80 -3.58
C GLN A 421 21.86 -6.03 -4.47
N LEU A 422 22.09 -6.72 -5.61
CA LEU A 422 21.08 -7.06 -6.60
C LEU A 422 20.73 -8.56 -6.52
N PRO A 423 19.64 -9.02 -7.15
CA PRO A 423 19.40 -10.47 -7.28
C PRO A 423 20.55 -11.15 -8.03
N ARG A 424 20.92 -12.37 -7.63
CA ARG A 424 22.08 -13.14 -8.14
C ARG A 424 22.24 -13.21 -9.67
N GLU A 425 21.15 -13.14 -10.44
CA GLU A 425 21.22 -13.11 -11.91
C GLU A 425 21.66 -11.74 -12.45
N LEU A 426 21.22 -10.65 -11.83
CA LEU A 426 21.69 -9.30 -12.11
C LEU A 426 23.11 -9.07 -11.54
N GLU A 427 23.51 -9.75 -10.46
CA GLU A 427 24.91 -9.75 -9.99
C GLU A 427 25.84 -10.45 -11.00
N ARG A 428 25.42 -11.59 -11.57
CA ARG A 428 26.15 -12.24 -12.68
C ARG A 428 26.24 -11.34 -13.91
N LEU A 429 25.20 -10.56 -14.20
CA LEU A 429 25.23 -9.57 -15.29
C LEU A 429 26.14 -8.37 -14.95
N LYS A 430 26.08 -7.82 -13.73
CA LYS A 430 27.01 -6.79 -13.21
C LYS A 430 28.46 -7.25 -13.34
N ALA A 431 28.76 -8.49 -12.93
CA ALA A 431 30.09 -9.09 -13.04
C ALA A 431 30.51 -9.35 -14.50
N GLY A 432 29.60 -9.80 -15.37
CA GLY A 432 29.87 -9.98 -16.81
C GLY A 432 30.13 -8.66 -17.55
N ILE A 433 29.40 -7.60 -17.19
CA ILE A 433 29.61 -6.25 -17.72
C ILE A 433 30.91 -5.67 -17.17
N ASN A 434 31.18 -5.77 -15.86
CA ASN A 434 32.43 -5.28 -15.27
C ASN A 434 33.66 -6.03 -15.82
N THR A 435 33.60 -7.34 -16.07
CA THR A 435 34.70 -8.07 -16.72
C THR A 435 34.84 -7.77 -18.22
N LEU A 436 33.79 -7.30 -18.90
CA LEU A 436 33.89 -6.73 -20.24
C LEU A 436 34.52 -5.33 -20.21
N LEU A 437 34.12 -4.46 -19.26
CA LEU A 437 34.73 -3.15 -19.04
C LEU A 437 36.22 -3.29 -18.68
N GLU A 438 36.60 -4.21 -17.79
CA GLU A 438 38.00 -4.51 -17.47
C GLU A 438 38.79 -4.99 -18.70
N ARG A 439 38.22 -5.87 -19.54
CA ARG A 439 38.87 -6.28 -20.80
C ARG A 439 39.02 -5.14 -21.80
N LEU A 440 38.07 -4.20 -21.84
CA LEU A 440 38.17 -2.99 -22.65
C LEU A 440 39.23 -2.02 -22.08
N ARG A 441 39.31 -1.85 -20.75
CA ARG A 441 40.39 -1.09 -20.08
C ARG A 441 41.76 -1.68 -20.41
N PHE A 442 41.99 -2.97 -20.19
CA PHE A 442 43.28 -3.60 -20.53
C PHE A 442 43.62 -3.46 -22.03
N ALA A 443 42.63 -3.55 -22.93
CA ALA A 443 42.84 -3.35 -24.37
C ALA A 443 43.11 -1.87 -24.76
N ALA A 444 42.64 -0.92 -23.96
CA ALA A 444 42.92 0.51 -24.13
C ALA A 444 44.26 0.91 -23.50
N GLU A 445 44.56 0.44 -22.29
CA GLU A 445 45.82 0.66 -21.55
C GLU A 445 47.02 0.10 -22.32
N ALA A 446 46.92 -1.11 -22.90
CA ALA A 446 47.96 -1.68 -23.74
C ALA A 446 48.25 -0.88 -25.04
N ARG A 447 47.32 0.00 -25.46
CA ARG A 447 47.54 0.97 -26.56
C ARG A 447 48.07 2.30 -26.03
N ARG A 448 47.51 2.80 -24.93
CA ARG A 448 47.96 4.03 -24.25
C ARG A 448 49.42 3.96 -23.82
N LEU A 449 49.87 2.82 -23.29
CA LEU A 449 51.26 2.62 -22.86
C LEU A 449 52.28 2.83 -23.99
N ARG A 450 52.04 2.20 -25.16
CA ARG A 450 52.96 2.35 -26.32
C ARG A 450 52.95 3.76 -26.88
N ALA A 451 51.77 4.37 -26.99
CA ALA A 451 51.67 5.78 -27.41
C ALA A 451 52.36 6.73 -26.41
N ALA A 452 52.30 6.44 -25.11
CA ALA A 452 52.95 7.23 -24.07
C ALA A 452 54.49 7.07 -24.06
N GLU A 453 55.03 5.92 -24.47
CA GLU A 453 56.47 5.73 -24.65
C GLU A 453 56.99 6.58 -25.82
N ASP A 454 56.30 6.58 -26.96
CA ASP A 454 56.64 7.42 -28.13
C ASP A 454 56.50 8.93 -27.82
N ASP A 455 55.39 9.35 -27.19
CA ASP A 455 55.15 10.75 -26.78
C ASP A 455 56.21 11.24 -25.76
N ALA A 456 56.55 10.42 -24.76
CA ALA A 456 57.52 10.79 -23.73
C ALA A 456 58.94 10.99 -24.31
N GLN A 457 59.28 10.30 -25.40
CA GLN A 457 60.53 10.51 -26.11
C GLN A 457 60.51 11.82 -26.92
N GLN A 458 59.44 12.10 -27.67
CA GLN A 458 59.30 13.37 -28.41
C GLN A 458 59.27 14.61 -27.50
N GLN A 459 58.63 14.53 -26.33
CA GLN A 459 58.53 15.64 -25.38
C GLN A 459 59.88 16.07 -24.78
N ARG A 460 60.91 15.21 -24.85
CA ARG A 460 62.27 15.48 -24.34
C ARG A 460 63.21 16.10 -25.37
N GLU A 461 62.87 16.10 -26.65
CA GLU A 461 63.65 16.80 -27.68
C GLU A 461 63.59 18.33 -27.49
N PRO A 462 64.65 19.09 -27.83
CA PRO A 462 64.62 20.55 -27.82
C PRO A 462 63.70 21.12 -28.91
N VAL A 463 63.19 22.34 -28.69
CA VAL A 463 62.50 23.13 -29.73
C VAL A 463 63.55 23.77 -30.64
N GLU A 464 63.50 23.44 -31.94
CA GLU A 464 64.52 23.85 -32.93
C GLU A 464 64.38 25.32 -33.38
N ASP A 465 63.16 25.88 -33.36
CA ASP A 465 62.83 27.20 -33.91
C ASP A 465 62.42 28.19 -32.80
N LEU A 466 63.39 28.52 -31.93
CA LEU A 466 63.26 29.56 -30.90
C LEU A 466 63.97 30.85 -31.38
N PRO A 467 63.36 32.05 -31.21
CA PRO A 467 63.97 33.30 -31.65
C PRO A 467 65.29 33.56 -30.91
N HIS A 468 66.33 34.02 -31.61
CA HIS A 468 67.61 34.26 -30.95
C HIS A 468 67.56 35.48 -30.02
N PRO A 469 68.37 35.52 -28.94
CA PRO A 469 68.38 36.63 -27.97
C PRO A 469 68.79 37.99 -28.54
N GLU A 470 69.34 38.02 -29.76
CA GLU A 470 69.80 39.23 -30.47
C GLU A 470 68.72 39.81 -31.41
N ASP A 471 67.75 38.99 -31.85
CA ASP A 471 66.60 39.42 -32.67
C ASP A 471 65.47 40.06 -31.83
N LEU A 472 65.52 39.89 -30.50
CA LEU A 472 64.52 40.44 -29.58
C LEU A 472 64.63 41.98 -29.53
N PRO A 473 63.51 42.72 -29.63
CA PRO A 473 63.54 44.18 -29.62
C PRO A 473 64.11 44.70 -28.29
N VAL A 474 65.13 45.58 -28.39
CA VAL A 474 65.81 46.20 -27.24
C VAL A 474 64.89 47.17 -26.44
N ASN A 475 63.66 47.39 -26.91
CA ASN A 475 62.64 48.18 -26.21
C ASN A 475 61.98 47.38 -25.08
N SER A 476 61.57 48.05 -24.01
CA SER A 476 60.99 47.46 -22.78
C SER A 476 59.61 46.78 -22.92
N LEU A 477 59.15 46.49 -24.15
CA LEU A 477 57.87 45.88 -24.47
C LEU A 477 58.09 44.77 -25.51
N ILE A 478 57.81 43.52 -25.13
CA ILE A 478 58.17 42.32 -25.89
C ILE A 478 56.90 41.55 -26.28
N GLY A 479 56.88 41.11 -27.54
CA GLY A 479 55.82 40.30 -28.15
C GLY A 479 55.63 40.68 -29.62
N THR A 480 55.21 39.71 -30.42
CA THR A 480 54.94 39.84 -31.86
C THR A 480 53.48 39.57 -32.21
N SER A 481 52.67 39.17 -31.22
CA SER A 481 51.23 38.97 -31.37
C SER A 481 50.51 40.23 -31.89
N PRO A 482 49.42 40.09 -32.68
CA PRO A 482 48.65 41.23 -33.18
C PRO A 482 48.12 42.15 -32.06
N THR A 483 47.80 41.58 -30.89
CA THR A 483 47.36 42.33 -29.71
C THR A 483 48.50 43.14 -29.08
N MET A 484 49.72 42.60 -29.03
CA MET A 484 50.89 43.35 -28.55
C MET A 484 51.31 44.44 -29.54
N LEU A 485 51.26 44.19 -30.85
CA LEU A 485 51.52 45.21 -31.87
C LEU A 485 50.51 46.37 -31.78
N ALA A 486 49.21 46.06 -31.62
CA ALA A 486 48.17 47.07 -31.41
C ALA A 486 48.38 47.88 -30.12
N LEU A 487 48.83 47.25 -29.03
CA LEU A 487 49.20 47.93 -27.78
C LEU A 487 50.36 48.92 -28.00
N CYS A 488 51.45 48.49 -28.66
CA CYS A 488 52.60 49.35 -28.98
C CYS A 488 52.20 50.55 -29.87
N ASP A 489 51.29 50.34 -30.82
CA ASP A 489 50.74 51.41 -31.64
C ASP A 489 49.88 52.41 -30.85
N ASN A 490 49.08 51.93 -29.90
CA ASN A 490 48.26 52.79 -29.04
C ASN A 490 49.11 53.56 -28.02
N VAL A 491 50.16 52.95 -27.47
CA VAL A 491 51.19 53.62 -26.66
C VAL A 491 51.84 54.77 -27.44
N ARG A 492 52.23 54.54 -28.71
CA ARG A 492 52.83 55.57 -29.57
C ARG A 492 51.88 56.73 -29.87
N LYS A 493 50.58 56.47 -30.05
CA LYS A 493 49.56 57.51 -30.25
C LYS A 493 49.33 58.32 -28.97
N ALA A 494 49.26 57.64 -27.81
CA ALA A 494 49.05 58.29 -26.52
C ALA A 494 50.25 59.12 -26.06
N SER A 495 51.48 58.71 -26.38
CA SER A 495 52.69 59.46 -25.97
C SER A 495 52.80 60.83 -26.63
N GLN A 496 52.33 60.96 -27.88
CA GLN A 496 52.36 62.19 -28.69
C GLN A 496 51.49 63.34 -28.14
N VAL A 497 50.44 63.03 -27.38
CA VAL A 497 49.53 64.01 -26.78
C VAL A 497 49.80 64.15 -25.27
N MET A 498 49.49 65.30 -24.68
CA MET A 498 49.68 65.55 -23.24
C MET A 498 48.46 65.19 -22.38
N ALA A 499 47.50 64.44 -22.92
CA ALA A 499 46.33 63.97 -22.18
C ALA A 499 46.73 63.01 -21.05
N ASP A 500 45.93 63.00 -19.98
CA ASP A 500 46.03 62.02 -18.91
C ASP A 500 45.58 60.64 -19.45
N VAL A 501 46.21 59.55 -19.00
CA VAL A 501 46.02 58.20 -19.57
C VAL A 501 45.64 57.20 -18.48
N LEU A 502 44.70 56.30 -18.77
CA LEU A 502 44.31 55.18 -17.93
C LEU A 502 44.80 53.86 -18.53
N VAL A 503 45.64 53.11 -17.80
CA VAL A 503 46.18 51.81 -18.20
C VAL A 503 45.47 50.70 -17.43
N VAL A 504 44.65 49.91 -18.13
CA VAL A 504 43.79 48.87 -17.54
C VAL A 504 44.32 47.49 -17.88
N GLY A 505 44.38 46.59 -16.90
CA GLY A 505 44.63 45.17 -17.13
C GLY A 505 45.22 44.45 -15.94
N GLU A 506 45.22 43.12 -15.97
CA GLU A 506 45.48 42.26 -14.80
C GLU A 506 46.83 42.51 -14.11
N THR A 507 46.96 42.03 -12.88
CA THR A 507 48.22 42.05 -12.13
C THR A 507 49.29 41.24 -12.90
N GLY A 508 50.47 41.84 -13.10
CA GLY A 508 51.58 41.19 -13.80
C GLY A 508 51.56 41.28 -15.33
N THR A 509 50.66 42.04 -15.95
CA THR A 509 50.56 42.22 -17.42
C THR A 509 51.60 43.16 -18.06
N GLY A 510 52.23 44.04 -17.27
CA GLY A 510 53.22 45.02 -17.73
C GLY A 510 52.79 46.50 -17.68
N LYS A 511 51.72 46.86 -16.94
CA LYS A 511 51.19 48.24 -16.86
C LYS A 511 52.23 49.34 -16.57
N GLU A 512 53.21 49.06 -15.71
CA GLU A 512 54.32 49.98 -15.40
C GLU A 512 55.21 50.22 -16.61
N LEU A 513 55.66 49.16 -17.30
CA LEU A 513 56.47 49.24 -18.53
C LEU A 513 55.73 49.97 -19.67
N VAL A 514 54.41 49.81 -19.74
CA VAL A 514 53.54 50.55 -20.66
C VAL A 514 53.49 52.04 -20.31
N SER A 515 53.37 52.37 -19.02
CA SER A 515 53.33 53.76 -18.53
C SER A 515 54.68 54.48 -18.69
N GLU A 516 55.78 53.77 -18.41
CA GLU A 516 57.15 54.24 -18.66
C GLU A 516 57.39 54.45 -20.16
N ALA A 517 56.93 53.54 -21.02
CA ALA A 517 57.02 53.70 -22.47
C ALA A 517 56.21 54.91 -22.99
N ILE A 518 55.02 55.19 -22.44
CA ILE A 518 54.24 56.39 -22.77
C ILE A 518 55.01 57.66 -22.37
N HIS A 519 55.61 57.70 -21.18
CA HIS A 519 56.45 58.82 -20.73
C HIS A 519 57.68 59.01 -21.62
N ARG A 520 58.45 57.93 -21.85
CA ARG A 520 59.70 57.88 -22.62
C ARG A 520 59.54 58.21 -24.11
N LEU A 521 58.34 58.01 -24.66
CA LEU A 521 57.97 58.38 -26.04
C LEU A 521 57.21 59.72 -26.13
N SER A 522 57.14 60.50 -25.04
CA SER A 522 56.47 61.80 -25.00
C SER A 522 57.45 62.97 -24.99
N ALA A 523 56.96 64.18 -25.26
CA ALA A 523 57.74 65.42 -25.13
C ALA A 523 58.27 65.70 -23.69
N ARG A 524 57.89 64.89 -22.69
CA ARG A 524 58.35 64.99 -21.30
C ARG A 524 59.37 63.91 -20.90
N ALA A 525 59.90 63.13 -21.84
CA ALA A 525 60.83 62.02 -21.58
C ALA A 525 62.16 62.41 -20.89
N ALA A 526 62.49 63.70 -20.81
CA ALA A 526 63.65 64.22 -20.06
C ALA A 526 63.27 64.77 -18.66
N GLY A 527 61.99 64.79 -18.30
CA GLY A 527 61.49 65.17 -16.99
C GLY A 527 61.36 63.97 -16.04
N PRO A 528 61.05 64.20 -14.75
CA PRO A 528 60.91 63.12 -13.78
C PRO A 528 59.72 62.20 -14.09
N PHE A 529 59.95 60.89 -14.07
CA PHE A 529 58.89 59.87 -13.98
C PHE A 529 58.80 59.41 -12.52
N ILE A 530 57.69 59.69 -11.85
CA ILE A 530 57.45 59.32 -10.45
C ILE A 530 56.30 58.30 -10.41
N THR A 531 56.52 57.15 -9.76
CA THR A 531 55.49 56.13 -9.55
C THR A 531 55.00 56.17 -8.10
N ILE A 532 53.68 56.14 -7.89
CA ILE A 532 53.03 55.97 -6.59
C ILE A 532 51.98 54.86 -6.74
N ASN A 533 52.09 53.80 -5.95
CA ASN A 533 51.04 52.79 -5.84
C ASN A 533 50.04 53.21 -4.75
N CYS A 534 48.76 53.23 -5.10
CA CYS A 534 47.67 53.75 -4.26
C CYS A 534 47.03 52.70 -3.35
N GLY A 535 47.36 51.41 -3.50
CA GLY A 535 46.93 50.32 -2.62
C GLY A 535 47.96 49.97 -1.53
N ALA A 536 49.23 50.35 -1.70
CA ALA A 536 50.34 49.97 -0.82
C ALA A 536 50.59 50.90 0.38
N LEU A 537 49.78 51.94 0.57
CA LEU A 537 49.97 52.96 1.62
C LEU A 537 48.63 53.29 2.31
N ASP A 538 48.65 53.43 3.65
CA ASP A 538 47.49 53.90 4.43
C ASP A 538 47.00 55.28 3.98
N GLU A 539 45.70 55.56 4.14
CA GLU A 539 45.04 56.79 3.67
C GLU A 539 45.84 58.07 3.97
N ASN A 540 46.26 58.25 5.23
CA ASN A 540 46.99 59.43 5.67
C ASN A 540 48.38 59.55 5.04
N LEU A 541 49.09 58.42 4.88
CA LEU A 541 50.43 58.37 4.32
C LEU A 541 50.43 58.51 2.79
N LEU A 542 49.38 58.00 2.13
CA LEU A 542 49.13 58.23 0.71
C LEU A 542 48.78 59.71 0.43
N MET A 543 47.96 60.33 1.27
CA MET A 543 47.68 61.77 1.20
C MET A 543 48.95 62.63 1.32
N ASP A 544 49.83 62.34 2.31
CA ASP A 544 51.11 63.05 2.42
C ASP A 544 52.03 62.77 1.22
N THR A 545 52.12 61.51 0.79
CA THR A 545 53.02 61.15 -0.32
C THR A 545 52.57 61.79 -1.64
N LEU A 546 51.27 61.94 -1.89
CA LEU A 546 50.73 62.60 -3.08
C LEU A 546 50.83 64.13 -3.01
N PHE A 547 50.35 64.75 -1.93
CA PHE A 547 50.14 66.20 -1.83
C PHE A 547 51.20 66.94 -1.01
N GLY A 548 51.95 66.24 -0.16
CA GLY A 548 52.94 66.80 0.76
C GLY A 548 52.31 67.48 1.97
N HIS A 549 53.15 68.02 2.84
CA HIS A 549 52.73 68.70 4.06
C HIS A 549 53.57 69.94 4.37
N VAL A 550 52.94 70.92 5.02
CA VAL A 550 53.68 71.99 5.72
C VAL A 550 54.06 71.54 7.13
N LYS A 551 55.08 72.17 7.70
CA LYS A 551 55.56 71.88 9.06
C LYS A 551 54.41 72.01 10.07
N GLY A 552 54.17 70.96 10.86
CA GLY A 552 53.14 70.92 11.90
C GLY A 552 51.74 70.46 11.43
N ALA A 553 51.58 70.02 10.18
CA ALA A 553 50.30 69.50 9.66
C ALA A 553 49.74 68.28 10.42
N PHE A 554 50.62 67.49 11.03
CA PHE A 554 50.32 66.37 11.92
C PHE A 554 51.48 66.19 12.93
N THR A 555 51.31 65.32 13.93
CA THR A 555 52.25 65.15 15.06
C THR A 555 53.69 64.83 14.66
N GLU A 556 53.89 64.16 13.52
CA GLU A 556 55.21 63.77 13.01
C GLU A 556 55.79 64.72 11.94
N ALA A 557 55.02 65.74 11.52
CA ALA A 557 55.35 66.68 10.44
C ALA A 557 56.43 67.72 10.82
N ARG A 558 57.63 67.26 11.20
CA ARG A 558 58.71 68.09 11.78
C ARG A 558 59.34 69.09 10.80
N ALA A 559 59.30 68.81 9.50
CA ALA A 559 59.84 69.64 8.42
C ALA A 559 58.99 69.44 7.15
N PRO A 560 58.78 70.48 6.32
CA PRO A 560 57.84 70.41 5.21
C PRO A 560 58.31 69.47 4.09
N ARG A 561 57.37 68.77 3.45
CA ARG A 561 57.62 67.79 2.38
C ARG A 561 56.86 68.16 1.11
N LYS A 562 57.53 68.08 -0.06
CA LYS A 562 56.86 68.14 -1.38
C LYS A 562 56.20 66.80 -1.70
N GLY A 563 54.92 66.82 -2.06
CA GLY A 563 54.20 65.65 -2.56
C GLY A 563 54.57 65.29 -4.00
N ALA A 564 54.25 64.05 -4.40
CA ALA A 564 54.55 63.49 -5.72
C ALA A 564 54.10 64.38 -6.90
N PHE A 565 52.96 65.08 -6.78
CA PHE A 565 52.49 66.01 -7.83
C PHE A 565 53.48 67.14 -8.15
N LEU A 566 54.22 67.65 -7.15
CA LEU A 566 55.25 68.69 -7.32
C LEU A 566 56.65 68.11 -7.58
N THR A 567 56.92 66.90 -7.07
CA THR A 567 58.18 66.17 -7.36
C THR A 567 58.24 65.70 -8.82
N ALA A 568 57.08 65.41 -9.43
CA ALA A 568 56.94 65.04 -10.84
C ALA A 568 56.78 66.24 -11.80
N GLN A 569 56.95 67.48 -11.33
CA GLN A 569 56.69 68.68 -12.13
C GLN A 569 57.62 68.80 -13.36
N GLY A 570 57.05 69.18 -14.50
CA GLY A 570 57.70 69.11 -15.83
C GLY A 570 57.73 67.69 -16.43
N GLY A 571 57.43 66.66 -15.65
CA GLY A 571 57.46 65.25 -16.03
C GLY A 571 56.09 64.58 -15.97
N THR A 572 56.06 63.36 -15.43
CA THR A 572 54.90 62.47 -15.37
C THR A 572 54.77 61.81 -13.99
N LEU A 573 53.57 61.80 -13.44
CA LEU A 573 53.20 61.05 -12.24
C LEU A 573 52.34 59.85 -12.65
N MET A 574 52.80 58.65 -12.33
CA MET A 574 52.03 57.43 -12.43
C MET A 574 51.34 57.13 -11.10
N LEU A 575 50.03 56.89 -11.15
CA LEU A 575 49.17 56.46 -10.05
C LEU A 575 48.78 55.00 -10.27
N ASP A 576 49.60 54.07 -9.79
CA ASP A 576 49.31 52.63 -9.90
C ASP A 576 48.26 52.20 -8.88
N GLU A 577 47.50 51.16 -9.22
CA GLU A 577 46.33 50.66 -8.47
C GLU A 577 45.37 51.78 -8.00
N VAL A 578 45.07 52.77 -8.86
CA VAL A 578 44.24 53.93 -8.48
C VAL A 578 42.84 53.55 -7.97
N GLY A 579 42.30 52.41 -8.42
CA GLY A 579 41.01 51.88 -7.94
C GLY A 579 40.99 51.51 -6.45
N ASN A 580 42.15 51.20 -5.87
CA ASN A 580 42.31 50.87 -4.46
C ASN A 580 42.40 52.14 -3.57
N ALA A 581 42.44 53.34 -4.15
CA ALA A 581 42.54 54.60 -3.39
C ALA A 581 41.27 54.86 -2.56
N ALA A 582 41.43 55.15 -1.27
CA ALA A 582 40.32 55.44 -0.37
C ALA A 582 39.47 56.67 -0.81
N PRO A 583 38.17 56.75 -0.48
CA PRO A 583 37.27 57.78 -1.01
C PRO A 583 37.69 59.24 -0.77
N LYS A 584 38.37 59.55 0.35
CA LYS A 584 38.91 60.90 0.59
C LYS A 584 40.08 61.23 -0.35
N VAL A 585 40.92 60.24 -0.65
CA VAL A 585 42.02 60.34 -1.63
C VAL A 585 41.44 60.53 -3.03
N GLN A 586 40.39 59.78 -3.40
CA GLN A 586 39.67 59.98 -4.67
C GLN A 586 39.13 61.41 -4.79
N GLN A 587 38.51 61.96 -3.73
CA GLN A 587 38.03 63.35 -3.72
C GLN A 587 39.15 64.39 -3.85
N ALA A 588 40.30 64.17 -3.18
CA ALA A 588 41.46 65.04 -3.28
C ALA A 588 42.11 64.98 -4.67
N LEU A 589 42.25 63.78 -5.26
CA LEU A 589 42.70 63.56 -6.63
C LEU A 589 41.78 64.26 -7.63
N LEU A 590 40.45 64.10 -7.53
CA LEU A 590 39.48 64.78 -8.39
C LEU A 590 39.67 66.30 -8.36
N ARG A 591 39.78 66.90 -7.17
CA ARG A 591 40.05 68.35 -6.99
C ARG A 591 41.36 68.75 -7.67
N ALA A 592 42.43 67.99 -7.45
CA ALA A 592 43.76 68.28 -7.98
C ALA A 592 43.78 68.20 -9.52
N LEU A 593 43.28 67.11 -10.08
CA LEU A 593 43.18 66.90 -11.53
C LEU A 593 42.30 67.94 -12.21
N SER A 594 41.15 68.26 -11.61
CA SER A 594 40.19 69.24 -12.14
C SER A 594 40.76 70.66 -12.20
N THR A 595 41.40 71.11 -11.12
CA THR A 595 41.90 72.49 -10.98
C THR A 595 43.34 72.70 -11.43
N ARG A 596 44.12 71.62 -11.64
CA ARG A 596 45.58 71.63 -11.83
C ARG A 596 46.35 72.36 -10.71
N ARG A 597 45.80 72.32 -9.49
CA ARG A 597 46.44 72.78 -8.24
C ARG A 597 46.29 71.73 -7.14
N ILE A 598 47.30 71.55 -6.30
CA ILE A 598 47.22 70.74 -5.08
C ILE A 598 47.18 71.63 -3.83
N ARG A 599 46.70 71.08 -2.72
CA ARG A 599 46.81 71.70 -1.39
C ARG A 599 47.63 70.78 -0.49
N PRO A 600 48.83 71.19 -0.03
CA PRO A 600 49.58 70.42 0.96
C PRO A 600 48.78 70.27 2.26
N LEU A 601 48.94 69.14 2.95
CA LEU A 601 48.37 68.93 4.29
C LEU A 601 48.83 70.05 5.24
N GLY A 602 47.88 70.60 5.99
CA GLY A 602 48.09 71.74 6.89
C GLY A 602 48.23 73.12 6.22
N SER A 603 48.13 73.20 4.88
CA SER A 603 48.13 74.47 4.13
C SER A 603 46.72 74.87 3.71
N ASP A 604 46.42 76.17 3.74
CA ASP A 604 45.24 76.74 3.07
C ASP A 604 45.53 77.25 1.64
N GLU A 605 46.80 77.30 1.24
CA GLU A 605 47.20 77.73 -0.11
C GLU A 605 47.18 76.57 -1.10
N ASP A 606 46.53 76.78 -2.26
CA ASP A 606 46.55 75.87 -3.40
C ASP A 606 47.73 76.18 -4.34
N VAL A 607 48.66 75.25 -4.50
CA VAL A 607 49.87 75.37 -5.33
C VAL A 607 49.62 74.77 -6.73
N PRO A 608 49.89 75.48 -7.84
CA PRO A 608 49.71 74.94 -9.19
C PRO A 608 50.79 73.88 -9.50
N PHE A 609 50.41 72.84 -10.25
CA PHE A 609 51.34 71.81 -10.72
C PHE A 609 51.24 71.62 -12.24
N ASP A 610 52.37 71.32 -12.87
CA ASP A 610 52.44 70.99 -14.30
C ASP A 610 53.04 69.59 -14.49
N THR A 611 52.19 68.57 -14.38
CA THR A 611 52.56 67.16 -14.36
C THR A 611 51.57 66.37 -15.22
N ARG A 612 52.06 65.55 -16.15
CA ARG A 612 51.20 64.61 -16.90
C ARG A 612 50.80 63.43 -15.99
N ILE A 613 49.55 62.98 -16.03
CA ILE A 613 49.09 61.89 -15.18
C ILE A 613 48.89 60.61 -15.98
N ILE A 614 49.37 59.48 -15.45
CA ILE A 614 49.05 58.14 -15.94
C ILE A 614 48.48 57.34 -14.78
N ALA A 615 47.20 57.04 -14.80
CA ALA A 615 46.59 56.12 -13.85
C ALA A 615 46.72 54.68 -14.34
N ALA A 616 46.89 53.72 -13.43
CA ALA A 616 46.86 52.30 -13.74
C ALA A 616 45.98 51.53 -12.76
N THR A 617 45.37 50.44 -13.22
CA THR A 617 44.39 49.65 -12.47
C THR A 617 44.38 48.19 -12.94
N ASN A 618 44.07 47.26 -12.03
CA ASN A 618 43.76 45.87 -12.36
C ASN A 618 42.26 45.62 -12.56
N ALA A 619 41.40 46.40 -11.89
CA ALA A 619 39.95 46.32 -12.00
C ALA A 619 39.37 47.35 -12.98
N SER A 620 38.16 47.07 -13.45
CA SER A 620 37.38 47.92 -14.36
C SER A 620 36.74 49.08 -13.59
N LEU A 621 37.37 50.25 -13.62
CA LEU A 621 36.93 51.43 -12.85
C LEU A 621 35.52 51.90 -13.20
N ILE A 622 34.99 51.57 -14.39
CA ILE A 622 33.60 51.88 -14.76
C ILE A 622 32.61 50.94 -14.07
N ASP A 623 32.98 49.68 -13.82
CA ASP A 623 32.16 48.75 -13.04
C ASP A 623 32.27 49.06 -11.54
N ASP A 624 33.43 49.48 -11.07
CA ASP A 624 33.63 49.96 -9.69
C ASP A 624 32.93 51.30 -9.43
N SER A 625 32.77 52.13 -10.47
CA SER A 625 31.89 53.30 -10.45
C SER A 625 30.42 52.90 -10.31
N GLN A 626 29.95 51.88 -11.04
CA GLN A 626 28.58 51.36 -10.90
C GLN A 626 28.32 50.72 -9.53
N LYS A 627 29.34 50.13 -8.90
CA LYS A 627 29.29 49.60 -7.52
C LYS A 627 29.39 50.69 -6.44
N GLY A 628 29.70 51.94 -6.80
CA GLY A 628 29.90 53.05 -5.87
C GLY A 628 31.20 52.98 -5.05
N THR A 629 32.15 52.09 -5.39
CA THR A 629 33.45 51.99 -4.73
C THR A 629 34.49 52.97 -5.32
N PHE A 630 34.30 53.35 -6.58
CA PHE A 630 35.05 54.41 -7.25
C PHE A 630 34.12 55.57 -7.65
N ARG A 631 34.64 56.80 -7.72
CA ARG A 631 33.86 57.96 -8.16
C ARG A 631 33.77 58.07 -9.69
N GLU A 632 32.55 58.20 -10.20
CA GLU A 632 32.27 58.42 -11.63
C GLU A 632 32.95 59.67 -12.22
N ASP A 633 32.92 60.77 -11.47
CA ASP A 633 33.54 62.04 -11.88
C ASP A 633 35.08 61.96 -11.97
N LEU A 634 35.70 61.14 -11.11
CA LEU A 634 37.14 60.85 -11.17
C LEU A 634 37.45 59.88 -12.33
N TYR A 635 36.60 58.88 -12.57
CA TYR A 635 36.76 57.96 -13.70
C TYR A 635 36.80 58.72 -15.03
N TYR A 636 35.80 59.56 -15.32
CA TYR A 636 35.78 60.34 -16.57
C TYR A 636 36.91 61.37 -16.67
N ARG A 637 37.51 61.80 -15.54
CA ARG A 637 38.70 62.67 -15.55
C ARG A 637 40.01 61.94 -15.83
N LEU A 638 40.10 60.65 -15.50
CA LEU A 638 41.28 59.81 -15.74
C LEU A 638 41.24 59.08 -17.09
N ALA A 639 40.05 58.64 -17.52
CA ALA A 639 39.84 57.81 -18.71
C ALA A 639 39.84 58.56 -20.05
N VAL A 640 40.56 59.69 -20.14
CA VAL A 640 40.62 60.54 -21.37
C VAL A 640 41.25 59.77 -22.54
N ILE A 641 42.25 58.94 -22.25
CA ILE A 641 42.76 57.90 -23.15
C ILE A 641 42.87 56.62 -22.34
N THR A 642 42.19 55.56 -22.75
CA THR A 642 42.27 54.24 -22.09
C THR A 642 43.10 53.27 -22.93
N ILE A 643 44.06 52.60 -22.30
CA ILE A 643 44.94 51.60 -22.92
C ILE A 643 44.80 50.29 -22.15
N ASN A 644 44.34 49.24 -22.84
CA ASN A 644 44.17 47.92 -22.24
C ASN A 644 45.42 47.05 -22.49
N THR A 645 46.00 46.50 -21.43
CA THR A 645 47.12 45.54 -21.52
C THR A 645 46.58 44.11 -21.51
N PRO A 646 46.75 43.32 -22.59
CA PRO A 646 46.16 41.99 -22.69
C PRO A 646 46.78 41.01 -21.69
N PRO A 647 45.99 40.10 -21.08
CA PRO A 647 46.53 39.04 -20.24
C PRO A 647 47.33 38.04 -21.09
N LEU A 648 48.24 37.30 -20.46
CA LEU A 648 49.21 36.45 -21.15
C LEU A 648 48.54 35.29 -21.90
N ARG A 649 47.44 34.75 -21.38
CA ARG A 649 46.62 33.72 -22.05
C ARG A 649 46.04 34.16 -23.41
N ASP A 650 45.70 35.44 -23.57
CA ASP A 650 45.18 36.01 -24.83
C ASP A 650 46.29 36.28 -25.87
N ARG A 651 47.56 36.06 -25.49
CA ARG A 651 48.76 36.21 -26.33
C ARG A 651 49.77 35.10 -26.08
N LYS A 652 49.31 33.85 -25.94
CA LYS A 652 50.17 32.67 -25.75
C LYS A 652 51.30 32.57 -26.79
N THR A 653 51.10 33.07 -28.02
CA THR A 653 52.15 33.17 -29.05
C THR A 653 53.38 34.01 -28.67
N ASP A 654 53.29 34.91 -27.69
CA ASP A 654 54.43 35.71 -27.21
C ASP A 654 55.29 34.97 -26.17
N ILE A 655 54.81 33.84 -25.62
CA ILE A 655 55.48 33.09 -24.55
C ILE A 655 56.88 32.61 -24.95
N PRO A 656 57.16 32.09 -26.17
CA PRO A 656 58.52 31.71 -26.57
C PRO A 656 59.51 32.87 -26.53
N SER A 657 59.12 34.04 -27.07
CA SER A 657 59.94 35.26 -27.05
C SER A 657 60.19 35.79 -25.64
N LEU A 658 59.15 35.75 -24.79
CA LEU A 658 59.27 36.10 -23.37
C LEU A 658 60.16 35.10 -22.61
N ALA A 659 60.10 33.81 -22.95
CA ALA A 659 60.91 32.77 -22.33
C ALA A 659 62.40 32.95 -22.64
N VAL A 660 62.75 33.13 -23.92
CA VAL A 660 64.12 33.47 -24.34
C VAL A 660 64.59 34.74 -23.63
N TYR A 661 63.75 35.79 -23.56
CA TYR A 661 64.11 37.03 -22.88
C TYR A 661 64.45 36.82 -21.41
N PHE A 662 63.54 36.22 -20.62
CA PHE A 662 63.73 36.06 -19.17
C PHE A 662 64.83 35.07 -18.81
N LEU A 663 65.03 34.01 -19.61
CA LEU A 663 66.19 33.12 -19.46
C LEU A 663 67.49 33.91 -19.73
N SER A 664 67.54 34.77 -20.75
CA SER A 664 68.70 35.62 -21.00
C SER A 664 68.94 36.64 -19.86
N GLU A 665 67.88 37.21 -19.31
CA GLU A 665 67.94 38.21 -18.22
C GLU A 665 68.47 37.56 -16.93
N ALA A 666 67.92 36.40 -16.56
CA ALA A 666 68.33 35.65 -15.38
C ALA A 666 69.78 35.13 -15.50
N LEU A 667 70.22 34.70 -16.69
CA LEU A 667 71.63 34.36 -16.94
C LEU A 667 72.55 35.58 -16.78
N LYS A 668 72.18 36.73 -17.34
CA LYS A 668 72.94 37.99 -17.21
C LYS A 668 73.03 38.43 -15.74
N ALA A 669 71.96 38.28 -14.96
CA ALA A 669 71.96 38.56 -13.51
C ALA A 669 72.85 37.59 -12.71
N LYS A 670 72.70 36.27 -12.95
CA LYS A 670 73.52 35.20 -12.34
C LYS A 670 75.02 35.38 -12.63
N ALA A 671 75.36 35.91 -13.81
CA ALA A 671 76.73 36.23 -14.20
C ALA A 671 77.29 37.49 -13.52
N ARG A 672 76.48 38.56 -13.36
CA ARG A 672 76.88 39.78 -12.63
C ARG A 672 77.14 39.52 -11.14
N LEU A 673 76.24 38.79 -10.47
CA LEU A 673 76.40 38.40 -9.06
C LEU A 673 77.68 37.59 -8.81
N LYS A 674 78.11 36.76 -9.78
CA LYS A 674 79.42 36.07 -9.72
C LYS A 674 80.62 37.02 -9.84
N ALA A 675 80.52 38.07 -10.65
CA ALA A 675 81.60 39.05 -10.83
C ALA A 675 81.76 39.98 -9.62
N GLU A 676 80.65 40.39 -9.00
CA GLU A 676 80.64 41.22 -7.78
C GLU A 676 81.15 40.43 -6.55
N GLY A 677 80.95 39.11 -6.52
CA GLY A 677 81.46 38.20 -5.49
C GLY A 677 82.97 37.94 -5.48
N GLY A 678 83.77 38.75 -6.17
CA GLY A 678 85.25 38.69 -6.14
C GLY A 678 85.89 37.59 -7.00
N ALA A 679 85.10 36.79 -7.72
CA ALA A 679 85.63 35.77 -8.64
C ALA A 679 85.96 36.38 -10.01
N GLN A 680 87.26 36.55 -10.31
CA GLN A 680 87.72 36.99 -11.63
C GLN A 680 87.33 35.96 -12.72
N PRO A 681 86.58 36.35 -13.76
CA PRO A 681 86.33 35.48 -14.90
C PRO A 681 87.58 35.41 -15.80
N ALA A 682 88.17 34.22 -15.92
CA ALA A 682 89.28 33.96 -16.83
C ALA A 682 88.78 33.82 -18.28
N GLY A 683 88.37 34.94 -18.89
CA GLY A 683 87.90 35.00 -20.27
C GLY A 683 87.48 36.40 -20.68
N GLY A 684 87.83 36.81 -21.91
CA GLY A 684 87.40 38.10 -22.47
C GLY A 684 85.89 38.17 -22.74
N LEU A 685 85.42 39.32 -23.19
CA LEU A 685 83.99 39.68 -23.30
C LEU A 685 83.11 38.70 -24.12
N ALA A 686 83.70 37.85 -24.96
CA ALA A 686 83.03 36.80 -25.73
C ALA A 686 82.81 35.46 -24.97
N ALA A 687 83.37 35.30 -23.76
CA ALA A 687 83.35 34.05 -22.98
C ALA A 687 82.36 34.06 -21.79
N MET A 688 81.50 35.07 -21.67
CA MET A 688 80.42 35.13 -20.67
C MET A 688 79.08 34.55 -21.14
N THR A 689 79.02 33.97 -22.34
CA THR A 689 77.93 33.13 -22.82
C THR A 689 77.92 31.77 -22.13
N ALA A 690 77.46 31.75 -20.87
CA ALA A 690 76.80 30.56 -20.35
C ALA A 690 75.63 30.26 -21.29
N ALA A 691 75.72 29.18 -22.06
CA ALA A 691 74.75 28.86 -23.10
C ALA A 691 73.32 28.84 -22.52
N MET A 692 72.38 29.47 -23.21
CA MET A 692 70.98 29.41 -22.80
C MET A 692 70.51 27.95 -22.87
N PRO A 693 69.91 27.39 -21.81
CA PRO A 693 69.43 26.03 -21.87
C PRO A 693 68.32 25.92 -22.92
N GLN A 694 68.40 24.93 -23.79
CA GLN A 694 67.38 24.70 -24.81
C GLN A 694 66.08 24.28 -24.12
N VAL A 695 64.94 24.86 -24.51
CA VAL A 695 63.65 24.45 -23.92
C VAL A 695 63.14 23.21 -24.66
N SER A 696 62.76 22.15 -23.94
CA SER A 696 62.22 20.94 -24.56
C SER A 696 60.82 21.17 -25.16
N LYS A 697 60.40 20.34 -26.12
CA LYS A 697 59.06 20.39 -26.73
C LYS A 697 57.96 20.27 -25.68
N GLY A 698 58.09 19.32 -24.75
CA GLY A 698 57.19 19.17 -23.60
C GLY A 698 57.26 20.34 -22.61
N ALA A 699 58.45 20.91 -22.38
CA ALA A 699 58.62 22.09 -21.54
C ALA A 699 57.92 23.32 -22.11
N MET A 700 58.09 23.59 -23.41
CA MET A 700 57.42 24.68 -24.10
C MET A 700 55.91 24.45 -24.20
N ALA A 701 55.45 23.23 -24.50
CA ALA A 701 54.03 22.89 -24.47
C ALA A 701 53.41 23.19 -23.09
N LYS A 702 54.09 22.82 -21.99
CA LYS A 702 53.66 23.11 -20.62
C LYS A 702 53.65 24.62 -20.27
N LEU A 703 54.50 25.43 -20.90
CA LEU A 703 54.43 26.90 -20.78
C LEU A 703 53.27 27.50 -21.60
N MET A 704 53.00 26.94 -22.78
CA MET A 704 51.95 27.41 -23.70
C MET A 704 50.54 27.04 -23.22
N ASP A 705 50.36 25.85 -22.65
CA ASP A 705 49.06 25.35 -22.21
C ASP A 705 48.52 26.12 -20.99
N TYR A 706 49.39 26.47 -20.04
CA TYR A 706 49.02 27.17 -18.81
C TYR A 706 48.48 28.59 -19.05
N ASP A 707 47.48 29.00 -18.25
CA ASP A 707 46.75 30.27 -18.44
C ASP A 707 47.36 31.49 -17.71
N TRP A 708 48.43 31.29 -16.94
CA TRP A 708 49.21 32.35 -16.28
C TRP A 708 48.35 33.39 -15.51
N PRO A 709 47.68 33.00 -14.41
CA PRO A 709 46.90 33.93 -13.59
C PRO A 709 47.73 35.11 -13.03
N GLY A 710 49.02 34.91 -12.75
CA GLY A 710 49.96 35.99 -12.40
C GLY A 710 50.67 36.62 -13.61
N ASN A 711 50.21 36.30 -14.82
CA ASN A 711 50.64 36.86 -16.10
C ASN A 711 52.17 36.80 -16.30
N VAL A 712 52.77 37.84 -16.88
CA VAL A 712 54.20 37.92 -17.21
C VAL A 712 55.08 37.88 -15.94
N ARG A 713 54.55 38.32 -14.80
CA ARG A 713 55.24 38.26 -13.49
C ARG A 713 55.39 36.82 -13.00
N GLU A 714 54.37 36.00 -13.18
CA GLU A 714 54.43 34.55 -12.90
C GLU A 714 55.36 33.84 -13.87
N LEU A 715 55.26 34.11 -15.19
CA LEU A 715 56.17 33.54 -16.20
C LEU A 715 57.65 33.80 -15.86
N LYS A 716 58.00 35.05 -15.53
CA LYS A 716 59.37 35.42 -15.11
C LYS A 716 59.82 34.65 -13.86
N ASN A 717 58.97 34.55 -12.85
CA ASN A 717 59.28 33.83 -11.61
C ASN A 717 59.46 32.33 -11.85
N THR A 718 58.57 31.70 -12.63
CA THR A 718 58.62 30.27 -12.96
C THR A 718 59.86 29.92 -13.78
N LEU A 719 60.21 30.72 -14.79
CA LEU A 719 61.43 30.50 -15.57
C LEU A 719 62.72 30.72 -14.77
N THR A 720 62.74 31.74 -13.90
CA THR A 720 63.88 31.99 -12.99
C THR A 720 64.06 30.82 -12.00
N ARG A 721 62.95 30.24 -11.54
CA ARG A 721 62.96 29.03 -10.70
C ARG A 721 63.43 27.80 -11.47
N ALA A 722 62.91 27.54 -12.67
CA ALA A 722 63.31 26.41 -13.50
C ALA A 722 64.81 26.47 -13.86
N LEU A 723 65.35 27.66 -14.16
CA LEU A 723 66.79 27.90 -14.38
C LEU A 723 67.68 27.70 -13.11
N THR A 724 67.06 27.54 -11.94
CA THR A 724 67.75 27.20 -10.69
C THR A 724 67.83 25.68 -10.48
N PHE A 725 66.90 24.91 -11.05
CA PHE A 725 66.85 23.44 -10.94
C PHE A 725 67.33 22.69 -12.20
N CYS A 726 67.35 23.36 -13.37
CA CYS A 726 67.81 22.78 -14.63
C CYS A 726 69.27 22.33 -14.58
N GLU A 727 69.49 21.02 -14.64
CA GLU A 727 70.79 20.37 -14.81
C GLU A 727 70.92 19.83 -16.24
N GLY A 728 72.11 19.90 -16.85
CA GLY A 728 72.39 19.29 -18.17
C GLY A 728 72.14 20.17 -19.40
N GLY A 729 71.60 21.38 -19.27
CA GLY A 729 71.55 22.37 -20.37
C GLY A 729 70.36 22.23 -21.34
N ILE A 730 69.42 21.33 -21.07
CA ILE A 730 68.06 21.34 -21.63
C ILE A 730 67.11 21.56 -20.46
N LEU A 731 66.17 22.50 -20.61
CA LEU A 731 65.13 22.78 -19.63
C LEU A 731 63.91 21.90 -19.96
N LEU A 732 63.63 20.95 -19.08
CA LEU A 732 62.62 19.90 -19.26
C LEU A 732 61.28 20.29 -18.62
N ALA A 733 60.22 19.56 -18.99
CA ALA A 733 58.88 19.79 -18.43
C ALA A 733 58.83 19.57 -16.92
N GLU A 734 59.74 18.75 -16.36
CA GLU A 734 59.87 18.47 -14.93
C GLU A 734 60.50 19.63 -14.13
N ASP A 735 61.35 20.48 -14.74
CA ASP A 735 61.92 21.69 -14.11
C ASP A 735 60.86 22.78 -13.84
N ILE A 736 59.76 22.75 -14.60
CA ILE A 736 58.73 23.79 -14.61
C ILE A 736 57.69 23.52 -13.52
N GLN A 737 57.82 24.21 -12.39
CA GLN A 737 56.84 24.18 -11.30
C GLN A 737 55.74 25.24 -11.52
N LEU A 738 54.49 24.80 -11.67
CA LEU A 738 53.30 25.66 -11.82
C LEU A 738 52.41 25.59 -10.57
N GLY A 739 51.63 26.63 -10.28
CA GLY A 739 50.57 26.63 -9.27
C GLY A 739 50.97 26.75 -7.79
N ALA A 740 52.25 26.68 -7.43
CA ALA A 740 52.72 26.57 -6.04
C ALA A 740 52.89 27.91 -5.28
N ALA A 741 52.02 28.91 -5.50
CA ALA A 741 52.23 30.29 -5.01
C ALA A 741 51.04 30.96 -4.29
N THR A 742 49.84 30.34 -4.25
CA THR A 742 48.61 31.00 -3.71
C THR A 742 47.85 30.10 -2.71
N GLN A 743 48.56 29.29 -1.92
CA GLN A 743 48.00 28.56 -0.76
C GLN A 743 48.95 28.62 0.45
N ALA A 744 49.06 29.80 1.04
CA ALA A 744 49.57 30.02 2.39
C ALA A 744 48.95 31.31 2.97
N GLN A 745 48.74 31.35 4.29
CA GLN A 745 48.25 32.50 5.05
C GLN A 745 46.82 32.97 4.73
N SER A 746 45.83 32.17 5.13
CA SER A 746 44.49 32.66 5.51
C SER A 746 43.97 32.04 6.83
N ASP A 747 44.88 31.63 7.72
CA ASP A 747 44.55 31.19 9.08
C ASP A 747 44.50 32.40 10.04
N ALA A 748 43.34 33.02 10.14
CA ALA A 748 43.07 34.08 11.11
C ALA A 748 42.57 33.48 12.44
N ILE A 749 43.38 33.65 13.48
CA ILE A 749 43.21 33.12 14.85
C ILE A 749 41.80 33.34 15.43
N PRO A 750 41.10 32.28 15.89
CA PRO A 750 39.95 32.41 16.80
C PRO A 750 40.44 32.63 18.25
N ALA A 751 39.89 33.62 18.96
CA ALA A 751 40.39 34.04 20.28
C ALA A 751 39.35 33.90 21.41
N GLY A 752 39.58 32.95 22.32
CA GLY A 752 38.84 32.77 23.60
C GLY A 752 37.50 32.03 23.46
N GLN A 753 37.01 31.27 24.47
CA GLN A 753 37.36 31.27 25.90
C GLN A 753 37.46 29.85 26.51
N SER A 754 37.77 29.79 27.81
CA SER A 754 38.39 28.69 28.56
C SER A 754 37.57 27.42 28.85
N GLU A 755 38.30 26.31 29.05
CA GLU A 755 38.14 25.26 30.10
C GLU A 755 36.78 24.55 30.25
N THR A 756 36.73 23.21 30.24
CA THR A 756 37.38 22.38 31.30
C THR A 756 37.77 20.96 30.86
N ALA A 757 38.55 20.27 31.69
CA ALA A 757 38.97 18.86 31.54
C ALA A 757 37.78 17.86 31.69
N ALA A 758 37.89 16.55 31.39
CA ALA A 758 39.08 15.70 31.34
C ALA A 758 39.00 14.55 30.29
N ALA A 759 40.04 13.71 30.27
CA ALA A 759 40.37 12.75 29.20
C ALA A 759 40.28 11.26 29.69
N PRO A 760 40.95 10.27 29.08
CA PRO A 760 40.40 9.51 27.94
C PRO A 760 40.53 7.97 28.09
N ALA A 761 40.39 7.26 26.95
CA ALA A 761 40.96 5.92 26.68
C ALA A 761 40.26 4.70 27.35
N GLN A 762 40.37 3.46 26.84
CA GLN A 762 40.93 3.02 25.56
C GLN A 762 40.27 1.73 25.02
N GLU A 763 40.48 1.50 23.72
CA GLU A 763 40.11 0.32 22.96
C GLU A 763 41.07 -0.88 23.21
N SER A 764 40.56 -2.13 23.18
CA SER A 764 41.10 -3.26 22.37
C SER A 764 40.72 -4.69 22.83
N ARG A 765 40.91 -5.65 21.92
CA ARG A 765 41.08 -7.12 22.07
C ARG A 765 39.88 -8.04 22.39
N LYS A 766 39.52 -8.84 21.38
CA LYS A 766 39.23 -10.29 21.54
C LYS A 766 40.50 -11.08 21.90
N PRO A 767 40.37 -12.30 22.46
CA PRO A 767 40.80 -13.49 21.70
C PRO A 767 39.66 -14.51 21.45
N GLN A 768 40.02 -15.69 20.94
CA GLN A 768 39.16 -16.80 20.52
C GLN A 768 39.91 -18.11 20.73
N GLU A 769 39.28 -19.16 21.28
CA GLU A 769 39.59 -20.58 21.02
C GLU A 769 38.57 -21.54 21.69
N ASP A 770 38.30 -22.67 21.03
CA ASP A 770 37.55 -23.86 21.47
C ASP A 770 38.52 -24.88 22.14
N PRO A 771 38.20 -26.15 22.54
CA PRO A 771 37.00 -26.97 22.26
C PRO A 771 36.50 -27.91 23.40
N CYS A 772 35.65 -28.88 23.02
CA CYS A 772 35.45 -30.26 23.56
C CYS A 772 34.10 -30.64 24.21
N ASP A 773 33.34 -31.41 23.43
CA ASP A 773 32.81 -32.77 23.73
C ASP A 773 31.54 -33.07 24.56
N GLN A 774 30.70 -33.91 23.92
CA GLN A 774 29.85 -35.02 24.42
C GLN A 774 28.65 -34.73 25.35
N GLY A 775 27.53 -35.44 25.14
CA GLY A 775 26.45 -35.53 26.16
C GLY A 775 25.00 -35.79 25.70
N PHE A 776 24.74 -36.96 25.12
CA PHE A 776 23.42 -37.57 24.82
C PHE A 776 22.14 -37.14 25.60
N CYS A 777 21.09 -36.84 24.82
CA CYS A 777 19.68 -37.32 24.95
C CYS A 777 18.68 -36.83 26.04
N ALA A 778 17.40 -37.05 25.65
CA ALA A 778 16.17 -37.21 26.45
C ALA A 778 15.43 -35.97 27.00
N THR A 779 14.35 -35.60 26.30
CA THR A 779 13.11 -35.10 26.94
C THR A 779 12.36 -36.25 27.64
N PRO A 780 11.52 -35.96 28.64
CA PRO A 780 10.09 -36.18 28.42
C PRO A 780 9.16 -35.08 29.00
N THR A 781 7.89 -35.18 28.61
CA THR A 781 6.70 -34.40 29.04
C THR A 781 6.31 -34.59 30.51
N ALA A 782 5.68 -33.58 31.14
CA ALA A 782 4.25 -33.58 31.50
C ALA A 782 3.77 -32.37 32.36
N GLU A 783 2.45 -32.15 32.32
CA GLU A 783 1.53 -31.62 33.37
C GLU A 783 1.51 -30.14 33.83
N ASP A 784 0.31 -29.55 33.69
CA ASP A 784 -0.31 -28.40 34.38
C ASP A 784 -0.78 -28.83 35.81
N PRO A 785 -1.12 -27.96 36.81
CA PRO A 785 -2.10 -26.86 36.65
C PRO A 785 -1.92 -25.57 37.50
N ALA A 786 -2.86 -24.63 37.34
CA ALA A 786 -3.02 -23.36 38.09
C ALA A 786 -3.71 -23.54 39.49
N PRO A 787 -3.97 -22.50 40.35
CA PRO A 787 -4.91 -21.39 40.05
C PRO A 787 -4.77 -20.02 40.80
N ALA A 788 -5.71 -19.10 40.47
CA ALA A 788 -6.45 -18.18 41.38
C ALA A 788 -6.12 -16.67 41.53
N GLU A 789 -7.19 -15.94 41.90
CA GLU A 789 -7.37 -14.50 42.28
C GLU A 789 -7.19 -13.41 41.19
N GLY A 790 -8.08 -12.41 41.04
CA GLY A 790 -9.34 -12.09 41.76
C GLY A 790 -10.31 -11.14 41.00
N LEU A 791 -11.56 -11.03 41.49
CA LEU A 791 -12.71 -10.23 40.95
C LEU A 791 -12.96 -8.94 41.78
N PRO A 792 -14.01 -8.07 41.57
CA PRO A 792 -15.18 -8.07 40.65
C PRO A 792 -15.13 -6.88 39.63
N ALA A 793 -16.17 -6.31 38.98
CA ALA A 793 -17.65 -6.38 38.91
C ALA A 793 -18.11 -6.02 37.45
N ARG A 794 -19.34 -6.13 36.90
CA ARG A 794 -20.77 -6.26 37.35
C ARG A 794 -21.48 -4.94 37.78
N LEU A 795 -22.73 -4.60 37.36
CA LEU A 795 -23.67 -5.21 36.38
C LEU A 795 -24.88 -4.26 36.01
N VAL A 796 -25.65 -4.67 34.98
CA VAL A 796 -27.11 -4.41 34.74
C VAL A 796 -27.60 -3.10 34.09
N SER A 797 -28.73 -3.22 33.36
CA SER A 797 -29.52 -2.23 32.55
C SER A 797 -31.01 -2.35 33.03
N PRO A 798 -32.14 -2.23 32.26
CA PRO A 798 -32.47 -1.66 30.93
C PRO A 798 -33.81 -0.82 30.90
N VAL A 799 -34.40 -0.64 29.70
CA VAL A 799 -35.85 -0.41 29.37
C VAL A 799 -36.41 1.03 29.18
N ALA A 800 -36.43 1.45 27.89
CA ALA A 800 -37.56 1.93 27.05
C ALA A 800 -38.56 3.08 27.40
N ALA A 801 -38.87 3.84 26.32
CA ALA A 801 -40.19 4.35 25.85
C ALA A 801 -40.66 5.81 26.08
N ASP A 802 -41.08 6.42 24.95
CA ASP A 802 -42.19 7.36 24.66
C ASP A 802 -42.24 8.86 25.08
N ILE A 803 -41.99 9.72 24.06
CA ILE A 803 -42.73 10.92 23.51
C ILE A 803 -43.68 11.80 24.37
N PRO A 804 -44.03 13.07 23.97
CA PRO A 804 -43.27 14.15 23.28
C PRO A 804 -43.52 15.58 23.87
N VAL A 805 -43.22 16.66 23.10
CA VAL A 805 -43.87 18.02 23.03
C VAL A 805 -43.11 19.29 23.52
N GLN A 806 -43.05 20.29 22.61
CA GLN A 806 -42.86 21.76 22.73
C GLN A 806 -41.55 22.40 23.22
N ALA A 807 -41.10 23.40 22.44
CA ALA A 807 -40.33 24.59 22.83
C ALA A 807 -41.26 25.83 22.77
N PRO A 808 -40.88 27.06 23.19
CA PRO A 808 -40.12 27.96 22.27
C PRO A 808 -39.27 29.09 22.90
N VAL A 809 -38.42 29.75 22.08
CA VAL A 809 -37.75 31.09 22.26
C VAL A 809 -36.76 31.21 23.44
N GLY A 810 -35.60 31.88 23.41
CA GLY A 810 -34.78 32.59 22.39
C GLY A 810 -33.31 32.56 22.89
N GLU A 811 -32.26 33.13 22.27
CA GLU A 811 -32.15 34.33 21.44
C GLU A 811 -31.01 34.17 20.36
N PRO A 812 -30.26 35.19 19.85
CA PRO A 812 -29.84 35.19 18.44
C PRO A 812 -28.58 34.38 18.09
N ALA A 813 -28.51 33.97 16.82
CA ALA A 813 -27.31 33.37 16.22
C ALA A 813 -26.29 34.44 15.78
N PRO A 814 -24.97 34.20 15.94
CA PRO A 814 -23.94 34.89 15.17
C PRO A 814 -24.08 34.57 13.67
N GLN A 815 -23.94 35.57 12.80
CA GLN A 815 -23.77 35.33 11.36
C GLN A 815 -22.38 34.75 11.05
N PRO A 816 -22.22 33.99 9.95
CA PRO A 816 -21.11 33.05 9.79
C PRO A 816 -19.75 33.76 9.64
N GLN A 817 -18.83 33.48 10.57
CA GLN A 817 -17.41 33.73 10.36
C GLN A 817 -16.83 32.64 9.42
N SER A 818 -15.86 33.04 8.61
CA SER A 818 -15.39 32.26 7.45
C SER A 818 -14.41 31.14 7.84
N GLU A 819 -14.91 30.04 8.41
CA GLU A 819 -14.08 28.88 8.78
C GLU A 819 -13.81 27.91 7.61
N ALA A 820 -14.56 28.00 6.51
CA ALA A 820 -14.43 27.09 5.36
C ALA A 820 -13.01 27.00 4.74
N PRO A 821 -12.20 28.09 4.68
CA PRO A 821 -10.80 27.99 4.22
C PRO A 821 -9.90 27.27 5.24
N ALA A 822 -10.07 27.56 6.53
CA ALA A 822 -9.19 27.08 7.60
C ALA A 822 -9.26 25.55 7.77
N GLN A 823 -10.45 24.95 7.55
CA GLN A 823 -10.60 23.49 7.58
C GLN A 823 -9.84 22.80 6.44
N LEU A 824 -9.74 23.42 5.25
CA LEU A 824 -9.00 22.85 4.12
C LEU A 824 -7.48 22.87 4.38
N ASP A 825 -6.92 23.98 4.86
CA ASP A 825 -5.50 24.07 5.25
C ASP A 825 -5.15 23.07 6.36
N THR A 826 -6.04 22.91 7.35
CA THR A 826 -5.83 21.96 8.45
C THR A 826 -5.85 20.50 7.97
N LEU A 827 -6.71 20.16 7.00
CA LEU A 827 -6.77 18.83 6.39
C LEU A 827 -5.65 18.52 5.38
N LEU A 828 -4.99 19.56 4.85
CA LEU A 828 -3.85 19.42 3.93
C LEU A 828 -2.48 19.35 4.65
N ARG A 829 -2.38 19.81 5.90
CA ARG A 829 -1.16 19.69 6.73
C ARG A 829 -0.88 18.23 7.12
N GLY A 830 -0.15 17.53 6.25
CA GLY A 830 0.34 16.16 6.49
C GLY A 830 0.51 15.30 5.24
N LYS A 831 0.20 15.80 4.04
CA LYS A 831 0.40 15.10 2.76
C LYS A 831 0.80 16.07 1.66
N ASP A 832 1.68 15.65 0.75
CA ASP A 832 2.11 16.43 -0.43
C ASP A 832 0.98 16.52 -1.47
N SER A 833 -0.07 17.28 -1.16
CA SER A 833 -1.37 17.21 -1.84
C SER A 833 -2.00 18.56 -2.18
N ALA A 834 -1.45 19.69 -1.70
CA ALA A 834 -1.89 21.02 -2.12
C ALA A 834 -1.75 21.19 -3.65
N ASP A 835 -0.60 20.79 -4.22
CA ASP A 835 -0.33 20.77 -5.68
C ASP A 835 -1.25 19.85 -6.51
N LYS A 836 -2.15 19.07 -5.88
CA LYS A 836 -2.96 18.05 -6.57
C LYS A 836 -4.43 18.44 -6.72
N LEU A 837 -4.92 19.51 -6.09
CA LEU A 837 -6.28 20.01 -6.35
C LEU A 837 -6.30 20.90 -7.59
N ASN A 838 -7.07 20.50 -8.60
CA ASN A 838 -7.39 21.37 -9.73
C ASN A 838 -8.07 22.65 -9.21
N ARG A 839 -7.66 23.83 -9.70
CA ARG A 839 -8.19 25.15 -9.31
C ARG A 839 -9.73 25.22 -9.24
N ARG A 840 -10.44 24.66 -10.21
CA ARG A 840 -11.92 24.57 -10.25
C ARG A 840 -12.53 23.85 -9.03
N VAL A 841 -11.82 22.88 -8.44
CA VAL A 841 -12.26 22.15 -7.24
C VAL A 841 -12.17 23.06 -6.02
N MET A 842 -11.07 23.84 -5.90
CA MET A 842 -10.90 24.81 -4.82
C MET A 842 -11.90 25.97 -4.91
N GLU A 843 -12.22 26.43 -6.12
CA GLU A 843 -13.24 27.48 -6.36
C GLU A 843 -14.67 27.03 -5.99
N VAL A 844 -14.99 25.73 -6.13
CA VAL A 844 -16.32 25.18 -5.80
C VAL A 844 -16.41 24.62 -4.36
N TRP A 845 -15.28 24.22 -3.77
CA TRP A 845 -15.22 23.54 -2.46
C TRP A 845 -15.99 24.24 -1.32
N PRO A 846 -15.92 25.58 -1.12
CA PRO A 846 -16.67 26.25 -0.05
C PRO A 846 -18.18 26.03 -0.14
N THR A 847 -18.73 25.97 -1.36
CA THR A 847 -20.15 25.71 -1.59
C THR A 847 -20.53 24.26 -1.30
N ILE A 848 -19.63 23.30 -1.56
CA ILE A 848 -19.82 21.88 -1.21
C ILE A 848 -19.79 21.69 0.30
N ALA A 849 -18.81 22.31 0.98
CA ALA A 849 -18.68 22.30 2.42
C ALA A 849 -19.95 22.86 3.10
N ALA A 850 -20.46 23.98 2.61
CA ALA A 850 -21.69 24.61 3.12
C ALA A 850 -22.98 23.81 2.80
N SER A 851 -23.04 23.04 1.71
CA SER A 851 -24.23 22.24 1.37
C SER A 851 -24.29 20.89 2.09
N GLY A 852 -23.20 20.44 2.71
CA GLY A 852 -23.06 19.16 3.43
C GLY A 852 -23.14 17.91 2.54
N SER A 853 -23.83 17.97 1.40
CA SER A 853 -23.79 16.95 0.36
C SER A 853 -23.99 17.54 -1.04
N ILE A 854 -23.49 16.85 -2.05
CA ILE A 854 -23.62 17.25 -3.46
C ILE A 854 -23.85 16.06 -4.39
N SER A 855 -24.68 16.20 -5.42
CA SER A 855 -24.78 15.23 -6.54
C SER A 855 -23.84 15.56 -7.69
N ARG A 856 -23.61 14.60 -8.60
CA ARG A 856 -22.78 14.82 -9.80
C ARG A 856 -23.33 15.94 -10.71
N GLN A 857 -24.66 16.13 -10.75
CA GLN A 857 -25.29 17.19 -11.55
C GLN A 857 -25.14 18.56 -10.88
N GLU A 858 -25.31 18.65 -9.56
CA GLU A 858 -25.07 19.87 -8.79
C GLU A 858 -23.61 20.34 -8.93
N TYR A 859 -22.63 19.42 -8.83
CA TYR A 859 -21.22 19.76 -9.04
C TYR A 859 -20.96 20.25 -10.47
N GLN A 860 -21.57 19.63 -11.48
CA GLN A 860 -21.45 20.07 -12.87
C GLN A 860 -22.07 21.45 -13.12
N ALA A 861 -23.12 21.83 -12.38
CA ALA A 861 -23.69 23.16 -12.44
C ALA A 861 -22.79 24.22 -11.77
N LEU A 862 -22.23 23.92 -10.59
CA LEU A 862 -21.37 24.84 -9.84
C LEU A 862 -19.99 25.04 -10.48
N ALA A 863 -19.37 23.98 -11.00
CA ALA A 863 -18.06 24.03 -11.67
C ALA A 863 -18.11 24.58 -13.11
N GLY A 864 -19.24 25.16 -13.53
CA GLY A 864 -19.43 25.81 -14.82
C GLY A 864 -19.87 24.87 -15.94
N LYS A 865 -20.76 25.37 -16.80
CA LYS A 865 -21.44 24.62 -17.88
C LYS A 865 -20.54 23.92 -18.91
N ASN A 866 -19.23 24.20 -18.92
CA ASN A 866 -18.27 23.66 -19.87
C ASN A 866 -17.57 22.37 -19.41
N ILE A 867 -17.73 21.91 -18.17
CA ILE A 867 -17.10 20.64 -17.74
C ILE A 867 -17.93 19.41 -18.14
N SER A 868 -17.26 18.33 -18.56
CA SER A 868 -17.93 17.08 -18.91
C SER A 868 -18.37 16.29 -17.67
N MET A 869 -19.39 15.43 -17.78
CA MET A 869 -19.78 14.52 -16.69
C MET A 869 -18.65 13.59 -16.24
N ARG A 870 -17.72 13.24 -17.14
CA ARG A 870 -16.52 12.45 -16.79
C ARG A 870 -15.55 13.28 -15.95
N THR A 871 -15.36 14.56 -16.28
CA THR A 871 -14.53 15.50 -15.51
C THR A 871 -15.11 15.72 -14.11
N ALA A 872 -16.41 16.01 -14.01
CA ALA A 872 -17.12 16.14 -12.73
C ALA A 872 -16.99 14.89 -11.85
N GLN A 873 -17.05 13.70 -12.46
CA GLN A 873 -16.91 12.44 -11.74
C GLN A 873 -15.47 12.18 -11.27
N TYR A 874 -14.45 12.57 -12.03
CA TYR A 874 -13.05 12.50 -11.60
C TYR A 874 -12.77 13.46 -10.43
N ASP A 875 -13.25 14.70 -10.49
CA ASP A 875 -13.07 15.67 -9.41
C ASP A 875 -13.72 15.19 -8.10
N LEU A 876 -14.96 14.68 -8.18
CA LEU A 876 -15.65 14.11 -7.02
C LEU A 876 -15.00 12.81 -6.53
N GLN A 877 -14.34 12.03 -7.40
CA GLN A 877 -13.53 10.88 -6.96
C GLN A 877 -12.22 11.30 -6.28
N LEU A 878 -11.59 12.41 -6.72
CA LEU A 878 -10.42 12.98 -6.06
C LEU A 878 -10.77 13.45 -4.64
N LEU A 879 -11.91 14.12 -4.45
CA LEU A 879 -12.40 14.50 -3.12
C LEU A 879 -12.67 13.27 -2.21
N VAL A 880 -13.12 12.14 -2.76
CA VAL A 880 -13.21 10.87 -2.01
C VAL A 880 -11.84 10.30 -1.65
N GLN A 881 -10.88 10.31 -2.59
CA GLN A 881 -9.51 9.82 -2.35
C GLN A 881 -8.74 10.66 -1.32
N LEU A 882 -9.01 11.96 -1.25
CA LEU A 882 -8.46 12.87 -0.24
C LEU A 882 -9.12 12.70 1.14
N GLY A 883 -10.25 11.99 1.22
CA GLY A 883 -11.01 11.79 2.47
C GLY A 883 -11.92 12.97 2.84
N LEU A 884 -12.20 13.86 1.90
CA LEU A 884 -13.00 15.08 2.13
C LEU A 884 -14.51 14.84 1.99
N VAL A 885 -14.91 13.85 1.17
CA VAL A 885 -16.32 13.44 1.01
C VAL A 885 -16.44 11.91 1.00
N ARG A 886 -17.53 11.36 1.56
CA ARG A 886 -17.93 9.95 1.37
C ARG A 886 -18.97 9.84 0.27
N LYS A 887 -18.88 8.80 -0.55
CA LYS A 887 -19.94 8.44 -1.51
C LYS A 887 -21.08 7.77 -0.77
N ASP A 888 -22.31 8.20 -1.04
CA ASP A 888 -23.54 7.55 -0.59
C ASP A 888 -24.46 7.23 -1.78
N GLY A 889 -25.23 6.14 -1.66
CA GLY A 889 -26.08 5.60 -2.72
C GLY A 889 -25.35 5.01 -3.94
N ARG A 890 -26.14 4.59 -4.93
CA ARG A 890 -25.68 4.02 -6.22
C ARG A 890 -26.56 4.55 -7.36
N GLY A 891 -26.04 4.56 -8.58
CA GLY A 891 -26.79 5.00 -9.77
C GLY A 891 -27.03 6.52 -9.81
N PRO A 892 -28.14 7.01 -10.41
CA PRO A 892 -28.40 8.44 -10.56
C PRO A 892 -28.70 9.15 -9.23
N ALA A 893 -29.13 8.42 -8.20
CA ALA A 893 -29.38 8.94 -6.85
C ALA A 893 -28.11 9.09 -5.99
N GLN A 894 -26.92 8.83 -6.55
CA GLN A 894 -25.67 8.90 -5.81
C GLN A 894 -25.31 10.34 -5.40
N ARG A 895 -25.10 10.55 -4.10
CA ARG A 895 -24.60 11.80 -3.53
C ARG A 895 -23.19 11.61 -2.95
N TYR A 896 -22.50 12.72 -2.71
CA TYR A 896 -21.22 12.80 -2.04
C TYR A 896 -21.42 13.68 -0.80
N ILE A 897 -21.24 13.13 0.40
CA ILE A 897 -21.49 13.78 1.69
C ILE A 897 -20.16 14.22 2.28
N VAL A 898 -20.05 15.47 2.73
CA VAL A 898 -18.82 16.04 3.31
C VAL A 898 -18.50 15.35 4.64
N ILE A 899 -17.25 14.88 4.78
CA ILE A 899 -16.78 14.26 6.01
C ILE A 899 -16.29 15.38 6.93
N GLY A 900 -17.20 15.90 7.77
CA GLY A 900 -16.90 17.01 8.68
C GLY A 900 -18.11 17.76 9.23
N GLN A 901 -19.32 17.58 8.68
CA GLN A 901 -20.56 18.17 9.20
C GLN A 901 -21.72 17.17 9.22
N GLY A 902 -22.53 17.23 10.28
CA GLY A 902 -23.58 16.27 10.63
C GLY A 902 -23.11 15.31 11.73
N ARG A 903 -23.51 15.52 13.00
CA ARG A 903 -24.83 15.23 13.61
C ARG A 903 -25.06 13.74 13.85
#